data_AF-A0A1Z2SM67-F1
#
_entry.id   AF-A0A1Z2SM67-F1
#
_cell.length_a   1.000
_cell.length_b   1.000
_cell.length_c   1.000
_cell.angle_alpha   90.00
_cell.angle_beta   90.00
_cell.angle_gamma   90.00
#
_symmetry.space_group_name_H-M   'P 1'
#
loop_
_entity.id
_entity.type
_entity.pdbx_description
1 polymer ?
#
loop_
_entity_poly.entity_id
_entity_poly.type
_entity_poly.pdbx_seq_one_letter_code
_entity_poly.pdbx_strand_id
1 'polypeptide(L)'
;MLINGNFQGDTGWWASGGTFNVQDQMGCITFTNGGENPWDVVLGQSNLKLLKDEIYTLRFSAMAKNAADLKAVIQHDGEPYTNYLNQTLPLTNTVQSFEFQVKPSARDKKAQLAFQVGAQPANTVCLSDISLYGPKYEEEDMRSAVRVNQVGYLLNAKKRATIQTDTQTPLPWQLLDAQGTTIAEGQTIPFGLNSGSGEQVQIADFSQVQTPQEDIILEVDGQKSHPFDISHDIYKTMKYDALSFFYQQRSGTAIENAYVQRADLARPAGHPQEIVTCFDQTDAKGNDWPGCNFSLDVTGGWYDAGDHGKYVVNGGISVWTLMNYYERESLHKTNSTSAFADGMVQIPEQSNQYNDLLDEAKWMMDFMLAMQVPAHKKVSVPVGDQSGHLSDLKLTEIDAGGMVFHKIADAKWTGVPLPPHDDTQPRFLSYPSTAATLNLAATAAQCARIWRPLNATYADKCLAAAEKAWQAANTHKNVYAYDNFDGSGPYGDTHVADEFYWAAAELFVTTGKDEYKTALEQSPYYLTSPTKSDDLTWSNMGSAGTVSLALVPNRLDQSTINEARSNLLKAADVYEASVKKQGYLIPYQSDQYPWGSNSSLMNRSIFLGLAFDWTKTQKYLQAMSDSMDYILGRNPMDHSYVSGYGSYPLLNPHHRFWAHSENPDLPIVPPGVISGGPNSIDFSDPVAATLKGNCTGQTCWIDDIGAWTMNEVTVNWNAPFFWVTSFLDEHASW
;
A
#
# COMPACT_ATOMS: atom_id res chain seq x y z
N MET A 1 -19.24 9.20 22.54
CA MET A 1 -19.03 9.01 21.10
C MET A 1 -17.98 9.97 20.58
N LEU A 2 -18.03 11.23 21.01
CA LEU A 2 -16.94 12.18 20.73
C LEU A 2 -15.69 11.91 21.57
N ILE A 3 -14.53 12.25 21.04
CA ILE A 3 -13.24 12.28 21.74
C ILE A 3 -12.86 13.71 22.12
N ASN A 4 -12.14 13.86 23.24
CA ASN A 4 -11.57 15.14 23.72
C ASN A 4 -12.57 16.33 23.74
N GLY A 5 -13.81 16.10 24.16
CA GLY A 5 -14.83 17.17 24.26
C GLY A 5 -14.62 18.17 25.41
N ASN A 6 -13.65 17.89 26.29
CA ASN A 6 -13.23 18.75 27.40
C ASN A 6 -11.93 19.53 27.09
N PHE A 7 -11.38 19.40 25.87
CA PHE A 7 -10.20 20.11 25.40
C PHE A 7 -8.99 20.03 26.36
N GLN A 8 -8.60 18.83 26.77
CA GLN A 8 -7.32 18.59 27.46
C GLN A 8 -6.09 18.71 26.53
N GLY A 9 -6.35 18.93 25.24
CA GLY A 9 -5.41 19.22 24.16
C GLY A 9 -6.23 19.55 22.90
N ASP A 10 -5.58 19.64 21.74
CA ASP A 10 -6.20 19.93 20.43
C ASP A 10 -6.55 18.66 19.62
N THR A 11 -6.24 17.46 20.14
CA THR A 11 -6.41 16.20 19.43
C THR A 11 -7.88 15.87 19.13
N GLY A 12 -8.14 15.35 17.92
CA GLY A 12 -9.45 14.83 17.53
C GLY A 12 -10.47 15.86 17.02
N TRP A 13 -10.08 17.13 16.86
CA TRP A 13 -10.91 18.18 16.30
C TRP A 13 -10.27 18.73 15.03
N TRP A 14 -11.09 18.99 14.00
CA TRP A 14 -10.67 19.68 12.79
C TRP A 14 -11.31 21.07 12.73
N ALA A 15 -10.63 22.02 12.10
CA ALA A 15 -11.13 23.37 11.92
C ALA A 15 -10.90 23.86 10.49
N SER A 16 -11.80 24.70 10.01
CA SER A 16 -11.71 25.37 8.72
C SER A 16 -12.11 26.84 8.86
N GLY A 17 -11.55 27.72 8.01
CA GLY A 17 -11.88 29.15 7.99
C GLY A 17 -11.40 29.98 9.18
N GLY A 18 -10.66 29.39 10.12
CA GLY A 18 -10.16 30.06 11.31
C GLY A 18 -9.00 29.32 11.98
N THR A 19 -8.35 29.99 12.93
CA THR A 19 -7.32 29.40 13.78
C THR A 19 -7.97 28.77 15.00
N PHE A 20 -7.73 27.47 15.19
CA PHE A 20 -8.18 26.72 16.36
C PHE A 20 -7.07 26.62 17.41
N ASN A 21 -7.43 26.84 18.67
CA ASN A 21 -6.53 26.68 19.79
C ASN A 21 -7.33 26.41 21.08
N VAL A 22 -6.70 25.74 22.04
CA VAL A 22 -7.29 25.53 23.37
C VAL A 22 -6.93 26.70 24.29
N GLN A 23 -7.93 27.32 24.91
CA GLN A 23 -7.77 28.38 25.93
C GLN A 23 -8.73 28.11 27.08
N ASP A 24 -8.23 28.17 28.32
CA ASP A 24 -9.05 27.98 29.53
C ASP A 24 -9.93 26.71 29.52
N GLN A 25 -9.39 25.60 29.00
CA GLN A 25 -10.12 24.32 28.81
C GLN A 25 -11.31 24.40 27.84
N MET A 26 -11.33 25.41 26.98
CA MET A 26 -12.27 25.55 25.87
C MET A 26 -11.53 25.46 24.53
N GLY A 27 -12.16 24.82 23.55
CA GLY A 27 -11.72 24.87 22.17
C GLY A 27 -12.23 26.16 21.52
N CYS A 28 -11.31 27.06 21.17
CA CYS A 28 -11.65 28.36 20.61
C CYS A 28 -11.23 28.44 19.14
N ILE A 29 -12.17 28.81 18.28
CA ILE A 29 -11.91 29.15 16.88
C ILE A 29 -11.94 30.66 16.72
N THR A 30 -10.85 31.23 16.22
CA THR A 30 -10.69 32.66 15.94
C THR A 30 -10.58 32.88 14.45
N PHE A 31 -11.40 33.76 13.90
CA PHE A 31 -11.41 34.07 12.47
C PHE A 31 -11.45 35.58 12.24
N THR A 32 -10.71 36.03 11.22
CA THR A 32 -10.63 37.44 10.81
C THR A 32 -11.57 37.75 9.64
N ASN A 33 -12.03 36.73 8.93
CA ASN A 33 -13.04 36.79 7.87
C ASN A 33 -13.97 35.59 8.04
N GLY A 34 -15.27 35.83 8.22
CA GLY A 34 -16.27 34.77 8.41
C GLY A 34 -16.86 34.22 7.11
N GLY A 35 -16.50 34.77 5.94
CA GLY A 35 -17.08 34.36 4.66
C GLY A 35 -18.55 34.78 4.49
N GLU A 36 -19.20 34.21 3.48
CA GLU A 36 -20.60 34.46 3.13
C GLU A 36 -21.55 33.43 3.77
N ASN A 37 -21.06 32.24 4.10
CA ASN A 37 -21.87 31.12 4.57
C ASN A 37 -21.51 30.69 6.00
N PRO A 38 -22.47 30.15 6.78
CA PRO A 38 -22.20 29.63 8.12
C PRO A 38 -21.10 28.56 8.17
N TRP A 39 -20.96 27.76 7.11
CA TRP A 39 -19.96 26.70 7.00
C TRP A 39 -18.60 27.19 6.48
N ASP A 40 -18.43 28.49 6.20
CA ASP A 40 -17.11 29.02 5.79
C ASP A 40 -16.11 29.04 6.96
N VAL A 41 -16.62 28.99 8.20
CA VAL A 41 -15.81 28.79 9.42
C VAL A 41 -16.43 27.68 10.26
N VAL A 42 -15.68 26.62 10.53
CA VAL A 42 -16.19 25.42 11.22
C VAL A 42 -15.18 24.90 12.22
N LEU A 43 -15.69 24.44 13.36
CA LEU A 43 -14.99 23.53 14.26
C LEU A 43 -15.80 22.22 14.34
N GLY A 44 -15.18 21.07 14.09
CA GLY A 44 -15.93 19.81 13.99
C GLY A 44 -15.15 18.56 14.37
N GLN A 45 -15.91 17.47 14.48
CA GLN A 45 -15.39 16.12 14.66
C GLN A 45 -16.17 15.16 13.77
N SER A 46 -15.43 14.43 12.93
CA SER A 46 -15.96 13.48 11.93
C SER A 46 -16.03 12.06 12.47
N ASN A 47 -16.46 11.12 11.60
CA ASN A 47 -16.49 9.68 11.86
C ASN A 47 -17.42 9.26 13.02
N LEU A 48 -18.56 9.92 13.13
CA LEU A 48 -19.65 9.52 14.00
C LEU A 48 -20.48 8.42 13.33
N LYS A 49 -20.73 7.34 14.06
CA LYS A 49 -21.62 6.27 13.60
C LYS A 49 -22.98 6.38 14.30
N LEU A 50 -24.04 6.54 13.51
CA LEU A 50 -25.40 6.79 13.94
C LEU A 50 -26.33 5.68 13.44
N LEU A 51 -27.14 5.13 14.35
CA LEU A 51 -28.18 4.16 14.03
C LEU A 51 -29.45 4.90 13.59
N LYS A 52 -30.12 4.33 12.59
CA LYS A 52 -31.42 4.81 12.13
C LYS A 52 -32.42 4.73 13.28
N ASP A 53 -33.24 5.76 13.42
CA ASP A 53 -34.37 5.80 14.35
C ASP A 53 -34.00 5.71 15.86
N GLU A 54 -32.72 5.81 16.20
CA GLU A 54 -32.23 5.87 17.56
C GLU A 54 -32.06 7.31 18.06
N ILE A 55 -32.16 7.52 19.37
CA ILE A 55 -32.06 8.86 19.98
C ILE A 55 -30.64 9.10 20.47
N TYR A 56 -30.03 10.18 19.97
CA TYR A 56 -28.77 10.70 20.47
C TYR A 56 -28.99 12.06 21.15
N THR A 57 -28.21 12.36 22.19
CA THR A 57 -28.26 13.61 22.93
C THR A 57 -26.91 14.31 22.80
N LEU A 58 -26.91 15.48 22.14
CA LEU A 58 -25.78 16.40 22.06
C LEU A 58 -25.87 17.37 23.25
N ARG A 59 -24.79 17.52 24.01
CA ARG A 59 -24.60 18.58 25.01
C ARG A 59 -23.29 19.31 24.76
N PHE A 60 -23.30 20.62 24.98
CA PHE A 60 -22.10 21.44 24.96
C PHE A 60 -22.34 22.77 25.65
N SER A 61 -21.26 23.44 25.99
CA SER A 61 -21.26 24.84 26.41
C SER A 61 -20.54 25.68 25.37
N ALA A 62 -21.01 26.90 25.12
CA ALA A 62 -20.40 27.81 24.16
C ALA A 62 -20.49 29.28 24.61
N MET A 63 -19.55 30.08 24.14
CA MET A 63 -19.58 31.55 24.24
C MET A 63 -18.89 32.17 23.03
N ALA A 64 -19.16 33.44 22.78
CA ALA A 64 -18.50 34.22 21.75
C ALA A 64 -17.98 35.54 22.31
N LYS A 65 -16.78 35.96 21.90
CA LYS A 65 -16.16 37.20 22.37
C LYS A 65 -17.05 38.43 22.08
N ASN A 66 -17.62 38.47 20.89
CA ASN A 66 -18.70 39.37 20.50
C ASN A 66 -19.96 38.54 20.19
N ALA A 67 -21.14 39.15 20.24
CA ALA A 67 -22.39 38.47 19.87
C ALA A 67 -22.30 37.85 18.48
N ALA A 68 -22.70 36.58 18.35
CA ALA A 68 -22.60 35.79 17.13
C ALA A 68 -23.63 34.66 17.13
N ASP A 69 -23.94 34.14 15.96
CA ASP A 69 -24.75 32.93 15.81
C ASP A 69 -23.85 31.72 15.62
N LEU A 70 -24.13 30.66 16.38
CA LEU A 70 -23.50 29.35 16.27
C LEU A 70 -24.52 28.38 15.69
N LYS A 71 -24.20 27.76 14.56
CA LYS A 71 -25.03 26.69 13.99
C LYS A 71 -24.43 25.33 14.34
N ALA A 72 -25.08 24.63 15.27
CA ALA A 72 -24.71 23.27 15.66
C ALA A 72 -25.41 22.26 14.74
N VAL A 73 -24.61 21.46 14.02
CA VAL A 73 -25.09 20.53 13.00
C VAL A 73 -24.57 19.13 13.27
N ILE A 74 -25.46 18.14 13.21
CA ILE A 74 -25.07 16.73 13.05
C ILE A 74 -25.57 16.32 11.69
N GLN A 75 -24.67 15.92 10.80
CA GLN A 75 -24.99 15.62 9.40
C GLN A 75 -24.11 14.49 8.87
N HIS A 76 -24.51 13.93 7.72
CA HIS A 76 -23.62 13.08 6.93
C HIS A 76 -22.35 13.85 6.53
N ASP A 77 -21.20 13.19 6.62
CA ASP A 77 -19.89 13.75 6.30
C ASP A 77 -19.50 13.47 4.85
N GLY A 78 -20.19 14.19 3.95
CA GLY A 78 -20.07 14.07 2.50
C GLY A 78 -21.34 14.56 1.82
N GLU A 79 -21.29 14.85 0.52
CA GLU A 79 -22.47 15.18 -0.27
C GLU A 79 -23.50 14.02 -0.20
N PRO A 80 -24.81 14.27 0.02
CA PRO A 80 -25.53 15.55 -0.01
C PRO A 80 -25.62 16.30 1.33
N TYR A 81 -24.76 15.99 2.31
CA TYR A 81 -24.72 16.58 3.65
C TYR A 81 -26.07 16.48 4.37
N THR A 82 -26.65 15.28 4.38
CA THR A 82 -27.94 15.00 5.01
C THR A 82 -27.91 15.43 6.47
N ASN A 83 -28.75 16.42 6.83
CA ASN A 83 -28.79 16.97 8.18
C ASN A 83 -29.68 16.09 9.09
N TYR A 84 -29.13 15.67 10.22
CA TYR A 84 -29.87 15.00 11.31
C TYR A 84 -30.22 15.98 12.44
N LEU A 85 -29.30 16.87 12.79
CA LEU A 85 -29.50 18.01 13.69
C LEU A 85 -29.06 19.28 12.96
N ASN A 86 -29.83 20.35 13.08
CA ASN A 86 -29.46 21.65 12.55
C ASN A 86 -30.12 22.74 13.42
N GLN A 87 -29.35 23.33 14.33
CA GLN A 87 -29.82 24.31 15.31
C GLN A 87 -28.97 25.57 15.25
N THR A 88 -29.61 26.73 15.16
CA THR A 88 -28.93 28.04 15.19
C THR A 88 -29.13 28.68 16.56
N LEU A 89 -28.03 29.11 17.18
CA LEU A 89 -27.97 29.49 18.59
C LEU A 89 -27.29 30.85 18.74
N PRO A 90 -27.96 31.85 19.33
CA PRO A 90 -27.32 33.11 19.62
C PRO A 90 -26.37 32.95 20.80
N LEU A 91 -25.12 33.35 20.61
CA LEU A 91 -24.07 33.36 21.62
C LEU A 91 -23.81 34.77 22.14
N THR A 92 -23.45 34.84 23.43
CA THR A 92 -22.99 36.06 24.10
C THR A 92 -21.58 35.87 24.64
N ASN A 93 -21.05 36.91 25.30
CA ASN A 93 -19.76 36.88 26.00
C ASN A 93 -19.78 36.11 27.34
N THR A 94 -20.86 35.39 27.64
CA THR A 94 -20.97 34.51 28.80
C THR A 94 -21.20 33.08 28.33
N VAL A 95 -20.63 32.11 29.04
CA VAL A 95 -20.84 30.68 28.75
C VAL A 95 -22.32 30.31 28.89
N GLN A 96 -22.86 29.71 27.84
CA GLN A 96 -24.22 29.19 27.75
C GLN A 96 -24.17 27.69 27.45
N SER A 97 -25.00 26.90 28.13
CA SER A 97 -25.08 25.45 27.90
C SER A 97 -26.30 25.08 27.07
N PHE A 98 -26.11 24.14 26.16
CA PHE A 98 -27.11 23.69 25.21
C PHE A 98 -27.24 22.18 25.23
N GLU A 99 -28.45 21.68 24.99
CA GLU A 99 -28.77 20.26 24.89
C GLU A 99 -29.80 20.03 23.79
N PHE A 100 -29.51 19.08 22.90
CA PHE A 100 -30.41 18.70 21.81
C PHE A 100 -30.51 17.19 21.68
N GLN A 101 -31.72 16.71 21.42
CA GLN A 101 -31.92 15.34 20.97
C GLN A 101 -31.98 15.31 19.45
N VAL A 102 -31.32 14.33 18.86
CA VAL A 102 -31.34 14.05 17.43
C VAL A 102 -31.77 12.61 17.20
N LYS A 103 -32.59 12.40 16.18
CA LYS A 103 -33.03 11.09 15.72
C LYS A 103 -32.70 10.94 14.22
N PRO A 104 -31.60 10.25 13.87
CA PRO A 104 -31.17 10.08 12.48
C PRO A 104 -32.24 9.37 11.64
N SER A 105 -32.51 9.91 10.45
CA SER A 105 -33.49 9.37 9.49
C SER A 105 -32.96 8.16 8.72
N ALA A 106 -31.65 7.92 8.76
CA ALA A 106 -30.95 6.80 8.14
C ALA A 106 -29.86 6.27 9.08
N ARG A 107 -29.41 5.04 8.81
CA ARG A 107 -28.19 4.50 9.43
C ARG A 107 -27.03 5.17 8.72
N ASP A 108 -26.17 5.84 9.46
CA ASP A 108 -25.04 6.59 8.92
C ASP A 108 -23.75 6.14 9.60
N LYS A 109 -22.80 5.61 8.82
CA LYS A 109 -21.48 5.19 9.31
C LYS A 109 -20.46 6.32 9.31
N LYS A 110 -20.80 7.45 8.70
CA LYS A 110 -19.89 8.55 8.39
C LYS A 110 -20.57 9.89 8.65
N ALA A 111 -21.17 10.05 9.84
CA ALA A 111 -21.71 11.33 10.27
C ALA A 111 -20.61 12.21 10.90
N GLN A 112 -20.90 13.49 11.07
CA GLN A 112 -20.03 14.47 11.73
C GLN A 112 -20.84 15.38 12.65
N LEU A 113 -20.18 15.91 13.68
CA LEU A 113 -20.64 17.07 14.45
C LEU A 113 -19.86 18.30 13.98
N ALA A 114 -20.57 19.31 13.52
CA ALA A 114 -19.99 20.56 13.05
C ALA A 114 -20.61 21.77 13.77
N PHE A 115 -19.76 22.66 14.26
CA PHE A 115 -20.11 23.97 14.79
C PHE A 115 -19.74 25.02 13.75
N GLN A 116 -20.74 25.46 13.00
CA GLN A 116 -20.65 26.42 11.90
C GLN A 116 -20.81 27.84 12.44
N VAL A 117 -19.79 28.69 12.25
CA VAL A 117 -19.71 30.05 12.80
C VAL A 117 -19.29 31.10 11.75
N GLY A 118 -19.36 30.77 10.46
CA GLY A 118 -19.17 31.71 9.36
C GLY A 118 -20.37 32.65 9.15
N ALA A 119 -20.37 33.37 8.03
CA ALA A 119 -21.36 34.40 7.67
C ALA A 119 -21.49 35.56 8.69
N GLN A 120 -20.40 35.86 9.42
CA GLN A 120 -20.40 36.91 10.43
C GLN A 120 -19.02 37.58 10.59
N PRO A 121 -18.95 38.80 11.19
CA PRO A 121 -17.69 39.53 11.34
C PRO A 121 -16.65 38.79 12.19
N ALA A 122 -15.39 39.22 12.08
CA ALA A 122 -14.27 38.67 12.85
C ALA A 122 -14.61 38.47 14.34
N ASN A 123 -14.43 37.24 14.82
CA ASN A 123 -14.80 36.87 16.18
C ASN A 123 -13.96 35.70 16.70
N THR A 124 -14.14 35.41 17.98
CA THR A 124 -13.66 34.19 18.63
C THR A 124 -14.85 33.49 19.26
N VAL A 125 -15.10 32.24 18.87
CA VAL A 125 -16.14 31.39 19.45
C VAL A 125 -15.45 30.24 20.18
N CYS A 126 -15.83 30.02 21.43
CA CYS A 126 -15.24 29.00 22.30
C CYS A 126 -16.30 27.99 22.72
N LEU A 127 -15.96 26.70 22.68
CA LEU A 127 -16.81 25.59 23.09
C LEU A 127 -16.13 24.76 24.18
N SER A 128 -16.92 24.17 25.08
CA SER A 128 -16.47 23.23 26.10
C SER A 128 -17.53 22.17 26.39
N ASP A 129 -17.15 21.15 27.15
CA ASP A 129 -18.04 20.10 27.67
C ASP A 129 -18.87 19.41 26.57
N ILE A 130 -18.25 19.27 25.39
CA ILE A 130 -18.94 18.75 24.21
C ILE A 130 -19.08 17.25 24.35
N SER A 131 -20.29 16.76 24.19
CA SER A 131 -20.58 15.35 24.36
C SER A 131 -21.78 14.94 23.51
N LEU A 132 -21.66 13.77 22.91
CA LEU A 132 -22.72 13.11 22.17
C LEU A 132 -22.88 11.69 22.74
N TYR A 133 -24.08 11.41 23.25
CA TYR A 133 -24.44 10.14 23.87
C TYR A 133 -25.65 9.54 23.17
N GLY A 134 -25.66 8.23 22.96
CA GLY A 134 -26.78 7.48 22.42
C GLY A 134 -26.44 6.00 22.37
N PRO A 135 -27.28 5.17 21.74
CA PRO A 135 -27.00 3.76 21.53
C PRO A 135 -25.65 3.57 20.85
N LYS A 136 -24.89 2.57 21.32
CA LYS A 136 -23.63 2.19 20.69
C LYS A 136 -23.93 1.66 19.30
N TYR A 137 -23.14 2.11 18.35
CA TYR A 137 -23.11 1.52 17.02
C TYR A 137 -22.33 0.20 17.14
N GLU A 138 -23.04 -0.92 17.23
CA GLU A 138 -22.43 -2.25 17.20
C GLU A 138 -22.35 -2.73 15.75
N GLU A 139 -21.12 -2.86 15.24
CA GLU A 139 -20.88 -3.69 14.06
C GLU A 139 -20.88 -5.15 14.52
N GLU A 140 -21.43 -6.01 13.68
CA GLU A 140 -21.34 -7.45 13.91
C GLU A 140 -19.86 -7.83 13.82
N ASP A 141 -19.27 -8.19 14.96
CA ASP A 141 -17.87 -8.58 15.01
C ASP A 141 -17.74 -9.99 14.44
N MET A 142 -17.40 -10.07 13.15
CA MET A 142 -17.24 -11.35 12.46
C MET A 142 -15.95 -12.11 12.85
N ARG A 143 -15.12 -11.53 13.72
CA ARG A 143 -13.85 -12.09 14.17
C ARG A 143 -14.07 -13.35 15.02
N SER A 144 -13.46 -14.44 14.60
CA SER A 144 -13.33 -15.70 15.33
C SER A 144 -12.03 -15.77 16.14
N ALA A 145 -12.10 -16.10 17.44
CA ALA A 145 -10.88 -16.36 18.22
C ALA A 145 -9.99 -17.49 17.65
N VAL A 146 -10.54 -18.37 16.80
CA VAL A 146 -9.81 -19.40 16.05
C VAL A 146 -9.43 -18.85 14.67
N ARG A 147 -8.20 -18.36 14.55
CA ARG A 147 -7.66 -17.68 13.35
C ARG A 147 -7.04 -18.69 12.41
N VAL A 148 -7.51 -18.72 11.17
CA VAL A 148 -7.08 -19.66 10.11
C VAL A 148 -6.73 -18.89 8.83
N ASN A 149 -6.05 -19.55 7.90
CA ASN A 149 -6.08 -19.09 6.51
C ASN A 149 -7.52 -19.29 5.99
N GLN A 150 -8.24 -18.19 5.74
CA GLN A 150 -9.66 -18.22 5.41
C GLN A 150 -9.95 -18.68 3.97
N VAL A 151 -8.91 -18.90 3.16
CA VAL A 151 -9.03 -19.56 1.86
C VAL A 151 -8.76 -21.05 2.05
N GLY A 152 -7.61 -21.40 2.62
CA GLY A 152 -7.26 -22.81 2.84
C GLY A 152 -5.76 -23.09 2.95
N TYR A 153 -5.43 -24.38 2.94
CA TYR A 153 -4.07 -24.87 3.09
C TYR A 153 -3.70 -25.88 1.99
N LEU A 154 -2.44 -25.85 1.52
CA LEU A 154 -1.93 -26.85 0.57
C LEU A 154 -1.81 -28.23 1.23
N LEU A 155 -2.02 -29.31 0.46
CA LEU A 155 -2.17 -30.68 0.99
C LEU A 155 -1.01 -31.12 1.90
N ASN A 156 0.24 -30.87 1.51
CA ASN A 156 1.40 -31.33 2.29
C ASN A 156 2.07 -30.20 3.09
N ALA A 157 1.43 -29.04 3.16
CA ALA A 157 1.85 -27.95 4.02
C ALA A 157 1.69 -28.36 5.48
N LYS A 158 2.47 -27.73 6.36
CA LYS A 158 2.01 -27.57 7.74
C LYS A 158 0.79 -26.67 7.75
N LYS A 159 -0.25 -27.11 8.45
CA LYS A 159 -1.55 -26.45 8.55
C LYS A 159 -1.75 -26.07 10.00
N ARG A 160 -1.63 -24.77 10.27
CA ARG A 160 -1.59 -24.23 11.63
C ARG A 160 -2.53 -23.06 11.77
N ALA A 161 -3.39 -23.14 12.79
CA ALA A 161 -4.25 -22.06 13.24
C ALA A 161 -3.65 -21.40 14.49
N THR A 162 -3.95 -20.11 14.67
CA THR A 162 -3.62 -19.37 15.90
C THR A 162 -4.91 -19.11 16.67
N ILE A 163 -4.93 -19.47 17.94
CA ILE A 163 -6.10 -19.34 18.82
C ILE A 163 -5.82 -18.24 19.81
N GLN A 164 -6.59 -17.16 19.78
CA GLN A 164 -6.55 -16.11 20.79
C GLN A 164 -7.26 -16.61 22.06
N THR A 165 -6.53 -16.70 23.17
CA THR A 165 -7.06 -17.21 24.44
C THR A 165 -6.14 -16.86 25.61
N ASP A 166 -6.73 -16.49 26.75
CA ASP A 166 -5.98 -16.28 28.00
C ASP A 166 -5.65 -17.60 28.72
N THR A 167 -6.21 -18.73 28.27
CA THR A 167 -5.94 -20.05 28.84
C THR A 167 -4.48 -20.44 28.56
N GLN A 168 -3.76 -20.86 29.60
CA GLN A 168 -2.34 -21.24 29.48
C GLN A 168 -2.12 -22.74 29.28
N THR A 169 -3.15 -23.56 29.49
CA THR A 169 -3.12 -25.01 29.27
C THR A 169 -3.62 -25.35 27.86
N PRO A 170 -3.16 -26.46 27.25
CA PRO A 170 -3.71 -26.97 26.00
C PRO A 170 -5.24 -27.04 26.01
N LEU A 171 -5.86 -26.63 24.89
CA LEU A 171 -7.29 -26.71 24.62
C LEU A 171 -7.57 -27.83 23.61
N PRO A 172 -8.68 -28.57 23.76
CA PRO A 172 -9.09 -29.55 22.75
C PRO A 172 -9.55 -28.84 21.48
N TRP A 173 -9.18 -29.40 20.33
CA TRP A 173 -9.68 -28.97 19.03
C TRP A 173 -10.22 -30.13 18.22
N GLN A 174 -11.18 -29.83 17.35
CA GLN A 174 -11.77 -30.74 16.37
C GLN A 174 -11.81 -30.05 15.01
N LEU A 175 -11.40 -30.76 13.96
CA LEU A 175 -11.57 -30.35 12.58
C LEU A 175 -12.83 -31.03 12.05
N LEU A 176 -13.79 -30.24 11.61
CA LEU A 176 -15.11 -30.68 11.19
C LEU A 176 -15.23 -30.55 9.67
N ASP A 177 -15.74 -31.57 8.99
CA ASP A 177 -16.12 -31.47 7.59
C ASP A 177 -17.38 -30.59 7.40
N ALA A 178 -17.75 -30.34 6.15
CA ALA A 178 -18.94 -29.54 5.80
C ALA A 178 -20.27 -30.12 6.34
N GLN A 179 -20.30 -31.39 6.77
CA GLN A 179 -21.48 -32.01 7.40
C GLN A 179 -21.42 -31.93 8.94
N GLY A 180 -20.35 -31.37 9.51
CA GLY A 180 -20.12 -31.29 10.95
C GLY A 180 -19.52 -32.57 11.55
N THR A 181 -19.02 -33.48 10.73
CA THR A 181 -18.35 -34.70 11.21
C THR A 181 -16.91 -34.40 11.55
N THR A 182 -16.45 -34.84 12.73
CA THR A 182 -15.04 -34.74 13.11
C THR A 182 -14.16 -35.61 12.21
N ILE A 183 -13.27 -34.99 11.44
CA ILE A 183 -12.30 -35.66 10.57
C ILE A 183 -10.90 -35.72 11.20
N ALA A 184 -10.62 -34.85 12.16
CA ALA A 184 -9.42 -34.91 13.00
C ALA A 184 -9.66 -34.22 14.34
N GLU A 185 -8.87 -34.54 15.35
CA GLU A 185 -8.91 -33.90 16.67
C GLU A 185 -7.53 -33.91 17.32
N GLY A 186 -7.35 -33.05 18.32
CA GLY A 186 -6.10 -32.97 19.07
C GLY A 186 -6.13 -31.93 20.19
N GLN A 187 -4.94 -31.46 20.55
CA GLN A 187 -4.74 -30.43 21.58
C GLN A 187 -3.91 -29.28 21.01
N THR A 188 -4.20 -28.06 21.43
CA THR A 188 -3.39 -26.90 21.09
C THR A 188 -2.05 -26.92 21.83
N ILE A 189 -1.08 -26.17 21.31
CA ILE A 189 0.23 -25.96 21.92
C ILE A 189 0.28 -24.52 22.43
N PRO A 190 0.38 -24.29 23.76
CA PRO A 190 0.54 -22.95 24.30
C PRO A 190 1.76 -22.23 23.72
N PHE A 191 1.55 -21.05 23.14
CA PHE A 191 2.62 -20.16 22.71
C PHE A 191 2.88 -19.09 23.77
N GLY A 192 1.82 -18.51 24.31
CA GLY A 192 1.87 -17.39 25.26
C GLY A 192 1.68 -16.05 24.56
N LEU A 193 2.34 -15.00 25.07
CA LEU A 193 2.15 -13.65 24.57
C LEU A 193 2.81 -13.48 23.20
N ASN A 194 2.01 -13.13 22.19
CA ASN A 194 2.50 -12.61 20.94
C ASN A 194 2.81 -11.11 21.08
N SER A 195 4.10 -10.76 21.17
CA SER A 195 4.51 -9.35 21.38
C SER A 195 4.00 -8.41 20.29
N GLY A 196 3.90 -8.90 19.04
CA GLY A 196 3.45 -8.10 17.90
C GLY A 196 1.99 -7.69 17.93
N SER A 197 1.11 -8.42 18.63
CA SER A 197 -0.32 -8.07 18.76
C SER A 197 -0.75 -7.73 20.19
N GLY A 198 0.04 -8.13 21.18
CA GLY A 198 -0.33 -8.06 22.59
C GLY A 198 -1.28 -9.17 23.05
N GLU A 199 -1.64 -10.13 22.19
CA GLU A 199 -2.57 -11.20 22.52
C GLU A 199 -1.86 -12.43 23.11
N GLN A 200 -2.53 -13.10 24.04
CA GLN A 200 -2.18 -14.45 24.45
C GLN A 200 -2.72 -15.44 23.41
N VAL A 201 -1.85 -16.33 22.91
CA VAL A 201 -2.23 -17.26 21.86
C VAL A 201 -1.74 -18.69 22.08
N GLN A 202 -2.41 -19.63 21.42
CA GLN A 202 -1.99 -21.01 21.27
C GLN A 202 -2.06 -21.45 19.80
N ILE A 203 -1.39 -22.55 19.45
CA ILE A 203 -1.34 -23.06 18.08
C ILE A 203 -2.08 -24.39 17.99
N ALA A 204 -3.01 -24.54 17.05
CA ALA A 204 -3.52 -25.84 16.63
C ALA A 204 -2.79 -26.28 15.37
N ASP A 205 -2.23 -27.49 15.37
CA ASP A 205 -1.56 -28.09 14.21
C ASP A 205 -2.36 -29.32 13.76
N PHE A 206 -2.92 -29.25 12.55
CA PHE A 206 -3.70 -30.31 11.92
C PHE A 206 -3.06 -30.80 10.61
N SER A 207 -1.74 -30.69 10.53
CA SER A 207 -0.97 -31.03 9.33
C SER A 207 -1.11 -32.49 8.87
N GLN A 208 -1.53 -33.39 9.76
CA GLN A 208 -1.79 -34.79 9.45
C GLN A 208 -2.94 -34.99 8.43
N VAL A 209 -3.82 -34.00 8.28
CA VAL A 209 -4.87 -34.04 7.26
C VAL A 209 -4.26 -33.61 5.93
N GLN A 210 -4.11 -34.56 5.01
CA GLN A 210 -3.47 -34.36 3.70
C GLN A 210 -4.40 -34.73 2.54
N THR A 211 -5.64 -35.09 2.84
CA THR A 211 -6.67 -35.35 1.85
C THR A 211 -7.37 -34.04 1.50
N PRO A 212 -7.80 -33.84 0.24
CA PRO A 212 -8.63 -32.70 -0.12
C PRO A 212 -9.87 -32.62 0.76
N GLN A 213 -10.22 -31.41 1.18
CA GLN A 213 -11.40 -31.08 1.95
C GLN A 213 -11.93 -29.71 1.52
N GLU A 214 -13.25 -29.53 1.59
CA GLU A 214 -13.93 -28.28 1.23
C GLU A 214 -14.81 -27.84 2.40
N ASP A 215 -14.93 -26.53 2.61
CA ASP A 215 -15.80 -25.91 3.62
C ASP A 215 -15.62 -26.48 5.04
N ILE A 216 -14.38 -26.76 5.45
CA ILE A 216 -14.10 -27.32 6.77
C ILE A 216 -13.96 -26.24 7.84
N ILE A 217 -14.29 -26.60 9.07
CA ILE A 217 -14.27 -25.70 10.22
C ILE A 217 -13.37 -26.28 11.31
N LEU A 218 -12.48 -25.45 11.86
CA LEU A 218 -11.75 -25.79 13.07
C LEU A 218 -12.51 -25.27 14.29
N GLU A 219 -12.92 -26.18 15.18
CA GLU A 219 -13.54 -25.86 16.45
C GLU A 219 -12.54 -26.05 17.60
N VAL A 220 -12.39 -25.04 18.47
CA VAL A 220 -11.52 -25.08 19.65
C VAL A 220 -12.29 -24.52 20.84
N ASP A 221 -12.46 -25.33 21.89
CA ASP A 221 -13.21 -24.94 23.11
C ASP A 221 -14.59 -24.31 22.82
N GLY A 222 -15.30 -24.86 21.84
CA GLY A 222 -16.63 -24.40 21.40
C GLY A 222 -16.64 -23.14 20.53
N GLN A 223 -15.47 -22.55 20.23
CA GLN A 223 -15.32 -21.47 19.25
C GLN A 223 -14.98 -22.04 17.87
N LYS A 224 -15.54 -21.48 16.80
CA LYS A 224 -15.37 -21.97 15.43
C LYS A 224 -14.63 -20.96 14.58
N SER A 225 -13.70 -21.45 13.76
CA SER A 225 -13.08 -20.66 12.69
C SER A 225 -14.08 -20.29 11.59
N HIS A 226 -13.68 -19.36 10.72
CA HIS A 226 -14.22 -19.28 9.37
C HIS A 226 -14.02 -20.61 8.62
N PRO A 227 -14.88 -20.95 7.64
CA PRO A 227 -14.66 -22.10 6.78
C PRO A 227 -13.44 -21.89 5.88
N PHE A 228 -12.77 -22.98 5.51
CA PHE A 228 -11.62 -22.98 4.61
C PHE A 228 -11.46 -24.34 3.91
N ASP A 229 -10.59 -24.40 2.90
CA ASP A 229 -10.33 -25.62 2.14
C ASP A 229 -8.96 -26.25 2.47
N ILE A 230 -8.80 -27.53 2.12
CA ILE A 230 -7.49 -28.18 1.98
C ILE A 230 -7.40 -28.66 0.54
N SER A 231 -6.54 -28.04 -0.28
CA SER A 231 -6.52 -28.27 -1.74
C SER A 231 -5.16 -27.94 -2.34
N HIS A 232 -4.88 -28.45 -3.54
CA HIS A 232 -3.76 -27.97 -4.36
C HIS A 232 -4.05 -26.64 -5.04
N ASP A 233 -5.33 -26.28 -5.21
CA ASP A 233 -5.72 -25.20 -6.11
C ASP A 233 -5.91 -23.84 -5.41
N ILE A 234 -5.54 -23.70 -4.13
CA ILE A 234 -5.86 -22.48 -3.33
C ILE A 234 -5.27 -21.18 -3.89
N TYR A 235 -4.16 -21.25 -4.65
CA TYR A 235 -3.50 -20.09 -5.27
C TYR A 235 -3.70 -20.03 -6.80
N LYS A 236 -4.43 -20.99 -7.37
CA LYS A 236 -4.50 -21.22 -8.81
C LYS A 236 -5.11 -20.06 -9.58
N THR A 237 -6.19 -19.48 -9.06
CA THR A 237 -6.83 -18.28 -9.61
C THR A 237 -6.17 -17.00 -9.08
N MET A 238 -5.74 -17.02 -7.82
CA MET A 238 -5.21 -15.86 -7.11
C MET A 238 -4.02 -15.21 -7.83
N LYS A 239 -3.14 -16.00 -8.45
CA LYS A 239 -2.02 -15.45 -9.23
C LYS A 239 -2.46 -14.60 -10.43
N TYR A 240 -3.57 -14.94 -11.08
CA TYR A 240 -4.10 -14.17 -12.21
C TYR A 240 -4.81 -12.90 -11.73
N ASP A 241 -5.54 -13.00 -10.62
CA ASP A 241 -6.17 -11.84 -9.99
C ASP A 241 -5.12 -10.84 -9.48
N ALA A 242 -4.04 -11.34 -8.87
CA ALA A 242 -2.91 -10.52 -8.43
C ALA A 242 -2.24 -9.77 -9.59
N LEU A 243 -2.14 -10.38 -10.78
CA LEU A 243 -1.62 -9.75 -11.98
C LEU A 243 -2.63 -8.78 -12.62
N SER A 244 -3.93 -9.08 -12.55
CA SER A 244 -4.99 -8.23 -13.08
C SER A 244 -5.06 -6.85 -12.43
N PHE A 245 -4.57 -6.72 -11.18
CA PHE A 245 -4.37 -5.42 -10.53
C PHE A 245 -3.65 -4.41 -11.43
N PHE A 246 -2.57 -4.82 -12.10
CA PHE A 246 -1.76 -3.94 -12.94
C PHE A 246 -2.53 -3.47 -14.18
N TYR A 247 -3.30 -4.37 -14.81
CA TYR A 247 -4.18 -4.00 -15.92
C TYR A 247 -5.20 -2.93 -15.47
N GLN A 248 -5.84 -3.11 -14.32
CA GLN A 248 -6.82 -2.16 -13.79
C GLN A 248 -6.20 -0.81 -13.39
N GLN A 249 -4.91 -0.81 -13.03
CA GLN A 249 -4.12 0.39 -12.76
C GLN A 249 -3.57 1.07 -14.01
N ARG A 250 -3.76 0.55 -15.23
CA ARG A 250 -3.26 1.20 -16.44
C ARG A 250 -3.88 2.60 -16.62
N SER A 251 -3.01 3.60 -16.76
CA SER A 251 -3.35 4.97 -17.20
C SER A 251 -3.29 5.07 -18.73
N GLY A 252 -3.95 6.06 -19.32
CA GLY A 252 -3.86 6.35 -20.75
C GLY A 252 -4.67 5.39 -21.66
N THR A 253 -5.33 4.39 -21.09
CA THR A 253 -6.17 3.43 -21.82
C THR A 253 -7.46 3.15 -21.07
N ALA A 254 -8.50 2.77 -21.82
CA ALA A 254 -9.73 2.27 -21.23
C ALA A 254 -9.47 0.90 -20.57
N ILE A 255 -10.16 0.66 -19.47
CA ILE A 255 -10.24 -0.67 -18.85
C ILE A 255 -11.50 -1.31 -19.38
N GLU A 256 -11.35 -2.33 -20.21
CA GLU A 256 -12.46 -2.91 -20.95
C GLU A 256 -13.07 -4.09 -20.20
N ASN A 257 -14.41 -4.20 -20.28
CA ASN A 257 -15.18 -5.27 -19.66
C ASN A 257 -14.71 -6.69 -20.05
N ALA A 258 -14.10 -6.84 -21.22
CA ALA A 258 -13.60 -8.14 -21.69
C ALA A 258 -12.40 -8.68 -20.90
N TYR A 259 -11.72 -7.84 -20.13
CA TYR A 259 -10.43 -8.13 -19.49
C TYR A 259 -10.46 -7.96 -17.96
N VAL A 260 -11.65 -7.80 -17.38
CA VAL A 260 -11.85 -7.62 -15.93
C VAL A 260 -12.82 -8.66 -15.39
N GLN A 261 -12.69 -8.97 -14.11
CA GLN A 261 -13.46 -10.01 -13.43
C GLN A 261 -14.95 -9.68 -13.32
N ARG A 262 -15.29 -8.38 -13.38
CA ARG A 262 -16.66 -7.87 -13.25
C ARG A 262 -16.86 -6.62 -14.10
N ALA A 263 -18.05 -6.44 -14.65
CA ALA A 263 -18.35 -5.35 -15.58
C ALA A 263 -18.31 -3.95 -14.96
N ASP A 264 -18.56 -3.83 -13.66
CA ASP A 264 -18.49 -2.58 -12.89
C ASP A 264 -17.05 -2.06 -12.71
N LEU A 265 -16.04 -2.90 -12.97
CA LEU A 265 -14.62 -2.52 -12.95
C LEU A 265 -14.16 -1.85 -14.25
N ALA A 266 -14.93 -1.99 -15.33
CA ALA A 266 -14.61 -1.33 -16.59
C ALA A 266 -14.75 0.19 -16.43
N ARG A 267 -13.82 0.94 -17.00
CA ARG A 267 -13.83 2.41 -16.96
C ARG A 267 -13.29 3.01 -18.25
N PRO A 268 -13.75 4.22 -18.64
CA PRO A 268 -13.09 5.01 -19.65
C PRO A 268 -11.59 5.24 -19.35
N ALA A 269 -10.86 5.63 -20.38
CA ALA A 269 -9.45 5.97 -20.23
C ALA A 269 -9.29 7.18 -19.31
N GLY A 270 -8.59 6.99 -18.20
CA GLY A 270 -8.08 8.09 -17.39
C GLY A 270 -6.84 8.68 -18.05
N HIS A 271 -6.74 10.00 -18.09
CA HIS A 271 -5.57 10.70 -18.64
C HIS A 271 -5.14 10.19 -20.04
N PRO A 272 -6.05 10.14 -21.03
CA PRO A 272 -5.82 9.49 -22.34
C PRO A 272 -4.76 10.17 -23.21
N GLN A 273 -4.41 11.42 -22.93
CA GLN A 273 -3.31 12.14 -23.56
C GLN A 273 -2.59 12.94 -22.48
N GLU A 274 -1.38 12.53 -22.14
CA GLU A 274 -0.62 13.09 -21.04
C GLU A 274 0.66 13.75 -21.54
N ILE A 275 0.44 14.81 -22.33
CA ILE A 275 1.51 15.67 -22.85
C ILE A 275 1.70 16.84 -21.89
N VAL A 276 2.70 16.75 -21.02
CA VAL A 276 2.87 17.67 -19.87
C VAL A 276 4.26 18.32 -19.83
N THR A 277 4.38 19.42 -19.08
CA THR A 277 5.66 20.08 -18.77
C THR A 277 6.01 19.89 -17.29
N CYS A 278 7.19 20.36 -16.88
CA CYS A 278 7.62 20.38 -15.49
C CYS A 278 6.77 21.36 -14.67
N PHE A 279 6.57 21.04 -13.40
CA PHE A 279 5.93 21.92 -12.43
C PHE A 279 6.55 23.32 -12.45
N ASP A 280 5.70 24.33 -12.62
CA ASP A 280 6.05 25.74 -12.87
C ASP A 280 5.40 26.71 -11.87
N GLN A 281 5.10 26.21 -10.67
CA GLN A 281 4.41 26.94 -9.61
C GLN A 281 5.24 26.95 -8.31
N THR A 282 4.68 27.58 -7.28
CA THR A 282 5.20 27.48 -5.90
C THR A 282 4.79 26.13 -5.29
N ASP A 283 5.75 25.41 -4.74
CA ASP A 283 5.49 24.12 -4.09
C ASP A 283 4.90 24.26 -2.67
N ALA A 284 4.56 23.14 -2.03
CA ALA A 284 3.93 23.12 -0.71
C ALA A 284 4.85 23.62 0.43
N LYS A 285 6.15 23.81 0.16
CA LYS A 285 7.12 24.34 1.12
C LYS A 285 7.52 25.79 0.83
N GLY A 286 6.96 26.40 -0.23
CA GLY A 286 7.15 27.80 -0.58
C GLY A 286 8.24 28.07 -1.61
N ASN A 287 8.76 27.05 -2.31
CA ASN A 287 9.80 27.24 -3.33
C ASN A 287 9.18 27.46 -4.71
N ASP A 288 9.66 28.46 -5.44
CA ASP A 288 9.21 28.76 -6.80
C ASP A 288 9.96 27.92 -7.84
N TRP A 289 9.21 27.13 -8.62
CA TRP A 289 9.77 26.28 -9.67
C TRP A 289 9.64 26.96 -11.04
N PRO A 290 10.71 27.01 -11.85
CA PRO A 290 10.70 27.73 -13.12
C PRO A 290 10.05 26.96 -14.29
N GLY A 291 9.61 25.72 -14.07
CA GLY A 291 9.11 24.84 -15.14
C GLY A 291 10.18 24.41 -16.15
N CYS A 292 9.72 23.80 -17.25
CA CYS A 292 10.55 23.38 -18.37
C CYS A 292 10.04 23.99 -19.68
N ASN A 293 10.95 24.27 -20.61
CA ASN A 293 10.60 24.81 -21.94
C ASN A 293 10.28 23.72 -22.99
N PHE A 294 9.92 22.52 -22.53
CA PHE A 294 9.62 21.36 -23.36
C PHE A 294 8.57 20.49 -22.68
N SER A 295 7.90 19.63 -23.45
CA SER A 295 6.88 18.71 -22.95
C SER A 295 7.23 17.23 -23.19
N LEU A 296 6.89 16.41 -22.20
CA LEU A 296 6.76 14.95 -22.13
C LEU A 296 5.45 14.42 -22.69
N ASP A 297 5.42 13.58 -23.73
CA ASP A 297 4.29 12.62 -23.83
C ASP A 297 4.63 11.43 -22.95
N VAL A 298 3.95 11.33 -21.81
CA VAL A 298 4.16 10.28 -20.82
C VAL A 298 2.88 9.48 -20.58
N THR A 299 2.01 9.43 -21.59
CA THR A 299 0.79 8.62 -21.58
C THR A 299 1.11 7.14 -21.35
N GLY A 300 0.27 6.41 -20.61
CA GLY A 300 0.49 5.01 -20.26
C GLY A 300 1.05 4.81 -18.84
N GLY A 301 1.63 3.64 -18.56
CA GLY A 301 2.09 3.26 -17.23
C GLY A 301 0.94 2.95 -16.26
N TRP A 302 1.29 2.67 -15.01
CA TRP A 302 0.31 2.38 -13.95
C TRP A 302 0.11 3.59 -13.05
N TYR A 303 -1.14 3.82 -12.65
CA TYR A 303 -1.43 4.51 -11.41
C TYR A 303 -0.82 3.71 -10.26
N ASP A 304 -0.15 4.43 -9.37
CA ASP A 304 0.71 3.81 -8.37
C ASP A 304 -0.06 3.08 -7.29
N ALA A 305 -1.10 3.76 -6.80
CA ALA A 305 -1.78 3.39 -5.60
C ALA A 305 -3.27 3.69 -5.69
N GLY A 306 -3.87 4.12 -4.58
CA GLY A 306 -5.23 4.63 -4.59
C GLY A 306 -5.39 5.93 -5.38
N ASP A 307 -4.30 6.67 -5.63
CA ASP A 307 -4.23 7.94 -6.38
C ASP A 307 -3.96 7.76 -7.89
N HIS A 308 -3.96 8.86 -8.64
CA HIS A 308 -3.68 8.84 -10.08
C HIS A 308 -2.23 9.22 -10.42
N GLY A 309 -1.34 9.40 -9.44
CA GLY A 309 0.08 9.62 -9.66
C GLY A 309 0.78 8.40 -10.29
N LYS A 310 1.86 8.66 -11.03
CA LYS A 310 2.72 7.61 -11.62
C LYS A 310 4.17 7.92 -11.31
N TYR A 311 4.89 6.95 -10.73
CA TYR A 311 6.19 7.18 -10.09
C TYR A 311 7.22 6.21 -10.65
N VAL A 312 8.40 6.73 -11.00
CA VAL A 312 9.47 5.91 -11.58
C VAL A 312 10.18 5.06 -10.53
N VAL A 313 10.37 5.59 -9.31
CA VAL A 313 11.02 4.85 -8.22
C VAL A 313 10.16 3.67 -7.78
N ASN A 314 8.90 3.93 -7.43
CA ASN A 314 8.00 2.87 -6.99
C ASN A 314 7.60 1.90 -8.13
N GLY A 315 7.42 2.44 -9.33
CA GLY A 315 7.26 1.64 -10.54
C GLY A 315 8.45 0.74 -10.84
N GLY A 316 9.67 1.20 -10.53
CA GLY A 316 10.92 0.50 -10.79
C GLY A 316 11.05 -0.81 -10.03
N ILE A 317 10.83 -0.81 -8.71
CA ILE A 317 10.78 -2.05 -7.92
C ILE A 317 9.65 -2.98 -8.40
N SER A 318 8.49 -2.42 -8.73
CA SER A 318 7.31 -3.19 -9.12
C SER A 318 7.55 -3.96 -10.42
N VAL A 319 8.01 -3.27 -11.47
CA VAL A 319 8.31 -3.88 -12.77
C VAL A 319 9.52 -4.81 -12.70
N TRP A 320 10.52 -4.49 -11.86
CA TRP A 320 11.63 -5.39 -11.58
C TRP A 320 11.14 -6.71 -10.97
N THR A 321 10.22 -6.66 -10.00
CA THR A 321 9.69 -7.88 -9.35
C THR A 321 8.91 -8.76 -10.34
N LEU A 322 8.08 -8.17 -11.21
CA LEU A 322 7.37 -8.91 -12.27
C LEU A 322 8.36 -9.56 -13.26
N MET A 323 9.33 -8.80 -13.74
CA MET A 323 10.38 -9.32 -14.64
C MET A 323 11.29 -10.35 -13.97
N ASN A 324 11.59 -10.17 -12.68
CA ASN A 324 12.37 -11.11 -11.87
C ASN A 324 11.67 -12.46 -11.75
N TYR A 325 10.35 -12.48 -11.51
CA TYR A 325 9.57 -13.70 -11.52
C TYR A 325 9.69 -14.42 -12.87
N TYR A 326 9.49 -13.70 -13.97
CA TYR A 326 9.62 -14.27 -15.32
C TYR A 326 11.02 -14.86 -15.56
N GLU A 327 12.09 -14.14 -15.20
CA GLU A 327 13.46 -14.63 -15.35
C GLU A 327 13.71 -15.87 -14.51
N ARG A 328 13.31 -15.84 -13.24
CA ARG A 328 13.42 -16.98 -12.32
C ARG A 328 12.67 -18.18 -12.89
N GLU A 329 11.42 -18.01 -13.32
CA GLU A 329 10.61 -19.06 -13.92
C GLU A 329 11.31 -19.65 -15.16
N SER A 330 11.74 -18.79 -16.08
CA SER A 330 12.39 -19.18 -17.34
C SER A 330 13.71 -19.94 -17.13
N LEU A 331 14.45 -19.63 -16.06
CA LEU A 331 15.70 -20.32 -15.72
C LEU A 331 15.46 -21.66 -15.00
N HIS A 332 14.34 -21.82 -14.31
CA HIS A 332 14.04 -23.01 -13.50
C HIS A 332 13.11 -24.02 -14.20
N LYS A 333 12.18 -23.59 -15.04
CA LYS A 333 11.25 -24.45 -15.79
C LYS A 333 11.83 -24.78 -17.17
N THR A 334 12.31 -26.01 -17.34
CA THR A 334 12.88 -26.46 -18.63
C THR A 334 11.89 -27.17 -19.54
N ASN A 335 10.71 -27.58 -19.04
CA ASN A 335 9.76 -28.44 -19.77
C ASN A 335 8.27 -28.16 -19.49
N SER A 336 7.93 -27.04 -18.87
CA SER A 336 6.54 -26.63 -18.64
C SER A 336 6.27 -25.25 -19.24
N THR A 337 5.08 -25.10 -19.82
CA THR A 337 4.63 -23.80 -20.33
C THR A 337 4.39 -22.87 -19.15
N SER A 338 4.85 -21.62 -19.25
CA SER A 338 4.58 -20.60 -18.23
C SER A 338 3.07 -20.47 -18.00
N ALA A 339 2.67 -20.24 -16.75
CA ALA A 339 1.26 -19.93 -16.44
C ALA A 339 0.82 -18.61 -17.08
N PHE A 340 1.77 -17.79 -17.54
CA PHE A 340 1.55 -16.48 -18.14
C PHE A 340 1.99 -16.45 -19.62
N ALA A 341 2.08 -17.60 -20.28
CA ALA A 341 2.30 -17.64 -21.73
C ALA A 341 1.20 -16.87 -22.49
N ASP A 342 1.45 -16.51 -23.75
CA ASP A 342 0.51 -15.82 -24.65
C ASP A 342 -0.90 -16.43 -24.55
N GLY A 343 -1.89 -15.62 -24.19
CA GLY A 343 -3.30 -16.02 -24.12
C GLY A 343 -3.77 -16.63 -22.80
N MET A 344 -2.94 -16.57 -21.75
CA MET A 344 -3.25 -17.14 -20.44
C MET A 344 -3.76 -16.10 -19.43
N VAL A 345 -3.53 -14.82 -19.69
CA VAL A 345 -3.99 -13.70 -18.85
C VAL A 345 -5.00 -12.87 -19.64
N GLN A 346 -6.04 -12.40 -18.96
CA GLN A 346 -7.07 -11.55 -19.57
C GLN A 346 -6.57 -10.11 -19.71
N ILE A 347 -5.81 -9.84 -20.78
CA ILE A 347 -5.34 -8.50 -21.14
C ILE A 347 -5.49 -8.26 -22.65
N PRO A 348 -5.52 -7.01 -23.13
CA PRO A 348 -5.64 -6.71 -24.55
C PRO A 348 -4.54 -7.37 -25.41
N GLU A 349 -3.36 -7.57 -24.83
CA GLU A 349 -2.18 -8.10 -25.51
C GLU A 349 -2.14 -9.64 -25.64
N GLN A 350 -3.11 -10.36 -25.08
CA GLN A 350 -3.16 -11.84 -24.92
C GLN A 350 -3.12 -12.70 -26.20
N SER A 351 -2.77 -12.14 -27.35
CA SER A 351 -2.67 -12.84 -28.64
C SER A 351 -1.59 -12.22 -29.52
N ASN A 352 -0.53 -11.69 -28.90
CA ASN A 352 0.55 -11.00 -29.60
C ASN A 352 1.84 -11.83 -29.69
N GLN A 353 1.81 -13.08 -29.23
CA GLN A 353 2.93 -14.04 -29.20
C GLN A 353 4.00 -13.77 -28.15
N TYR A 354 3.77 -12.83 -27.23
CA TYR A 354 4.62 -12.60 -26.07
C TYR A 354 4.00 -13.22 -24.82
N ASN A 355 4.82 -13.38 -23.79
CA ASN A 355 4.32 -13.82 -22.49
C ASN A 355 3.51 -12.67 -21.89
N ASP A 356 2.26 -12.91 -21.51
CA ASP A 356 1.32 -11.89 -21.06
C ASP A 356 1.83 -11.13 -19.80
N LEU A 357 2.61 -11.77 -18.93
CA LEU A 357 3.28 -11.07 -17.81
C LEU A 357 4.31 -10.04 -18.32
N LEU A 358 5.02 -10.36 -19.40
CA LEU A 358 5.94 -9.42 -20.02
C LEU A 358 5.21 -8.29 -20.73
N ASP A 359 4.02 -8.52 -21.30
CA ASP A 359 3.21 -7.44 -21.87
C ASP A 359 2.76 -6.45 -20.80
N GLU A 360 2.31 -6.94 -19.65
CA GLU A 360 1.97 -6.05 -18.52
C GLU A 360 3.22 -5.30 -18.03
N ALA A 361 4.34 -5.98 -17.81
CA ALA A 361 5.59 -5.32 -17.41
C ALA A 361 6.07 -4.29 -18.47
N LYS A 362 5.85 -4.57 -19.75
CA LYS A 362 6.18 -3.66 -20.85
C LYS A 362 5.39 -2.36 -20.76
N TRP A 363 4.14 -2.40 -20.31
CA TRP A 363 3.31 -1.20 -20.13
C TRP A 363 3.96 -0.17 -19.20
N MET A 364 4.51 -0.62 -18.08
CA MET A 364 5.25 0.26 -17.16
C MET A 364 6.64 0.65 -17.70
N MET A 365 7.34 -0.28 -18.37
CA MET A 365 8.62 0.05 -19.00
C MET A 365 8.48 1.13 -20.07
N ASP A 366 7.43 1.11 -20.89
CA ASP A 366 7.19 2.15 -21.89
C ASP A 366 7.01 3.53 -21.26
N PHE A 367 6.27 3.61 -20.14
CA PHE A 367 6.16 4.84 -19.34
C PHE A 367 7.51 5.28 -18.79
N MET A 368 8.28 4.40 -18.14
CA MET A 368 9.58 4.75 -17.57
C MET A 368 10.58 5.22 -18.66
N LEU A 369 10.54 4.62 -19.86
CA LEU A 369 11.32 5.06 -21.01
C LEU A 369 10.90 6.45 -21.49
N ALA A 370 9.60 6.76 -21.48
CA ALA A 370 9.06 8.07 -21.85
C ALA A 370 9.45 9.17 -20.84
N MET A 371 9.65 8.82 -19.56
CA MET A 371 10.07 9.74 -18.49
C MET A 371 11.55 10.17 -18.60
N GLN A 372 12.35 9.59 -19.51
CA GLN A 372 13.75 9.95 -19.67
C GLN A 372 13.92 11.31 -20.39
N VAL A 373 14.66 12.22 -19.76
CA VAL A 373 14.92 13.56 -20.27
C VAL A 373 15.69 13.48 -21.62
N PRO A 374 15.21 14.18 -22.68
CA PRO A 374 15.89 14.22 -23.97
C PRO A 374 17.28 14.85 -23.87
N ALA A 375 18.18 14.49 -24.80
CA ALA A 375 19.55 14.99 -24.80
C ALA A 375 19.60 16.53 -24.81
N HIS A 376 20.54 17.10 -24.03
CA HIS A 376 20.80 18.54 -23.94
C HIS A 376 19.64 19.38 -23.41
N LYS A 377 18.60 18.77 -22.83
CA LYS A 377 17.52 19.48 -22.16
C LYS A 377 17.93 19.83 -20.75
N LYS A 378 17.65 21.07 -20.38
CA LYS A 378 17.97 21.61 -19.06
C LYS A 378 16.76 21.60 -18.15
N VAL A 379 17.00 21.30 -16.87
CA VAL A 379 15.97 21.30 -15.82
C VAL A 379 16.58 21.87 -14.54
N SER A 380 15.80 22.63 -13.79
CA SER A 380 16.18 23.14 -12.47
C SER A 380 15.90 22.10 -11.39
N VAL A 381 16.92 21.74 -10.61
CA VAL A 381 16.83 20.67 -9.60
C VAL A 381 17.54 21.05 -8.30
N PRO A 382 17.16 20.48 -7.14
CA PRO A 382 17.92 20.62 -5.91
C PRO A 382 19.15 19.70 -5.95
N VAL A 383 20.33 20.29 -6.15
CA VAL A 383 21.61 19.55 -6.14
C VAL A 383 22.16 19.48 -4.72
N GLY A 384 22.58 18.29 -4.30
CA GLY A 384 23.04 17.99 -2.95
C GLY A 384 21.90 17.66 -1.99
N ASP A 385 22.24 17.13 -0.83
CA ASP A 385 21.26 16.91 0.22
C ASP A 385 20.83 18.24 0.85
N GLN A 386 19.58 18.63 0.57
CA GLN A 386 18.90 19.81 1.07
C GLN A 386 17.71 19.45 1.98
N SER A 387 17.64 18.21 2.49
CA SER A 387 16.54 17.74 3.37
C SER A 387 16.36 18.59 4.64
N GLY A 388 17.41 19.26 5.11
CA GLY A 388 17.35 20.20 6.24
C GLY A 388 16.80 21.60 5.92
N HIS A 389 16.53 21.92 4.65
CA HIS A 389 16.19 23.27 4.18
C HIS A 389 15.04 23.27 3.15
N LEU A 390 14.02 22.42 3.37
CA LEU A 390 12.94 22.23 2.38
C LEU A 390 12.11 23.49 2.06
N SER A 391 12.11 24.51 2.92
CA SER A 391 11.40 25.79 2.69
C SER A 391 12.23 26.84 1.95
N ASP A 392 13.50 26.54 1.62
CA ASP A 392 14.42 27.44 0.91
C ASP A 392 15.38 26.61 0.03
N LEU A 393 14.79 25.81 -0.87
CA LEU A 393 15.53 24.96 -1.79
C LEU A 393 16.33 25.81 -2.78
N LYS A 394 17.62 25.53 -2.90
CA LYS A 394 18.46 26.08 -3.95
C LYS A 394 18.34 25.25 -5.22
N LEU A 395 17.51 25.70 -6.15
CA LEU A 395 17.36 25.09 -7.46
C LEU A 395 18.52 25.50 -8.39
N THR A 396 19.15 24.51 -9.02
CA THR A 396 20.25 24.69 -9.97
C THR A 396 19.85 24.14 -11.33
N GLU A 397 19.96 24.96 -12.38
CA GLU A 397 19.75 24.51 -13.76
C GLU A 397 20.94 23.63 -14.20
N ILE A 398 20.65 22.38 -14.57
CA ILE A 398 21.64 21.40 -15.07
C ILE A 398 21.26 20.93 -16.48
N ASP A 399 22.22 20.43 -17.26
CA ASP A 399 21.91 19.56 -18.42
C ASP A 399 21.44 18.21 -17.88
N ALA A 400 20.13 18.00 -17.85
CA ALA A 400 19.50 16.81 -17.30
C ALA A 400 19.36 15.69 -18.35
N GLY A 401 19.93 15.84 -19.55
CA GLY A 401 19.79 14.85 -20.62
C GLY A 401 20.20 13.44 -20.18
N GLY A 402 19.25 12.49 -20.22
CA GLY A 402 19.44 11.11 -19.77
C GLY A 402 19.01 10.83 -18.35
N MET A 403 18.85 11.85 -17.50
CA MET A 403 18.17 11.70 -16.21
C MET A 403 16.68 11.36 -16.44
N VAL A 404 16.00 10.95 -15.38
CA VAL A 404 14.60 10.51 -15.46
C VAL A 404 13.77 11.30 -14.47
N PHE A 405 12.64 11.84 -14.95
CA PHE A 405 11.66 12.52 -14.11
C PHE A 405 11.18 11.59 -13.00
N HIS A 406 11.12 12.10 -11.76
CA HIS A 406 10.85 11.24 -10.61
C HIS A 406 9.41 10.69 -10.63
N LYS A 407 8.45 11.55 -10.95
CA LYS A 407 7.03 11.23 -11.05
C LYS A 407 6.27 12.19 -11.97
N ILE A 408 5.05 11.80 -12.33
CA ILE A 408 4.02 12.68 -12.85
C ILE A 408 2.77 12.55 -11.98
N ALA A 409 2.21 13.68 -11.58
CA ALA A 409 1.06 13.71 -10.72
C ALA A 409 0.29 15.02 -10.84
N ASP A 410 -0.84 15.07 -10.15
CA ASP A 410 -1.71 16.22 -10.02
C ASP A 410 -1.00 17.34 -9.27
N ALA A 411 -1.41 18.58 -9.55
CA ALA A 411 -0.93 19.75 -8.81
C ALA A 411 -1.31 19.70 -7.32
N LYS A 412 -2.44 19.07 -7.01
CA LYS A 412 -3.02 18.95 -5.66
C LYS A 412 -3.74 17.62 -5.50
N TRP A 413 -3.81 17.13 -4.27
CA TRP A 413 -4.52 15.90 -3.96
C TRP A 413 -5.99 16.02 -4.33
N THR A 414 -6.50 14.99 -5.00
CA THR A 414 -7.92 14.78 -5.25
C THR A 414 -8.57 13.98 -4.12
N GLY A 415 -9.85 14.24 -3.88
CA GLY A 415 -10.65 13.54 -2.88
C GLY A 415 -11.14 12.16 -3.35
N VAL A 416 -11.65 11.38 -2.41
CA VAL A 416 -12.38 10.13 -2.69
C VAL A 416 -13.89 10.41 -2.57
N PRO A 417 -14.74 9.93 -3.49
CA PRO A 417 -14.40 9.16 -4.69
C PRO A 417 -14.06 10.03 -5.91
N LEU A 418 -13.21 9.51 -6.81
CA LEU A 418 -12.90 10.16 -8.09
C LEU A 418 -12.38 9.15 -9.14
N PRO A 419 -13.20 8.67 -10.08
CA PRO A 419 -12.72 7.83 -11.17
C PRO A 419 -11.64 8.54 -12.02
N PRO A 420 -10.63 7.82 -12.56
CA PRO A 420 -9.52 8.43 -13.29
C PRO A 420 -9.89 9.29 -14.51
N HIS A 421 -11.05 9.08 -15.12
CA HIS A 421 -11.52 9.83 -16.29
C HIS A 421 -12.23 11.13 -15.92
N ASP A 422 -12.60 11.31 -14.65
CA ASP A 422 -13.23 12.52 -14.12
C ASP A 422 -12.21 13.44 -13.43
N ASP A 423 -10.95 13.01 -13.35
CA ASP A 423 -9.87 13.83 -12.83
C ASP A 423 -9.54 14.96 -13.80
N THR A 424 -9.67 16.19 -13.28
CA THR A 424 -9.45 17.43 -14.02
C THR A 424 -8.30 18.26 -13.46
N GLN A 425 -7.56 17.75 -12.47
CA GLN A 425 -6.41 18.45 -11.94
C GLN A 425 -5.35 18.64 -13.04
N PRO A 426 -4.72 19.83 -13.12
CA PRO A 426 -3.53 19.99 -13.93
C PRO A 426 -2.44 19.03 -13.44
N ARG A 427 -1.77 18.36 -14.38
CA ARG A 427 -0.73 17.37 -14.07
C ARG A 427 0.63 17.83 -14.58
N PHE A 428 1.65 17.55 -13.80
CA PHE A 428 3.00 18.04 -14.05
C PHE A 428 4.02 16.92 -13.87
N LEU A 429 5.08 16.98 -14.68
CA LEU A 429 6.31 16.30 -14.35
C LEU A 429 6.89 16.96 -13.10
N SER A 430 7.26 16.17 -12.10
CA SER A 430 8.18 16.65 -11.07
C SER A 430 9.55 16.92 -11.69
N TYR A 431 10.55 17.28 -10.87
CA TYR A 431 11.93 17.30 -11.33
C TYR A 431 12.52 15.87 -11.41
N PRO A 432 13.60 15.65 -12.20
CA PRO A 432 14.28 14.36 -12.25
C PRO A 432 15.12 14.09 -11.00
N SER A 433 15.22 12.84 -10.58
CA SER A 433 16.05 12.43 -9.45
C SER A 433 17.07 11.35 -9.83
N THR A 434 18.16 11.27 -9.07
CA THR A 434 19.18 10.24 -9.24
C THR A 434 18.58 8.84 -9.01
N ALA A 435 17.74 8.66 -7.98
CA ALA A 435 17.05 7.40 -7.70
C ALA A 435 16.18 6.93 -8.88
N ALA A 436 15.33 7.82 -9.44
CA ALA A 436 14.50 7.50 -10.60
C ALA A 436 15.35 7.15 -11.84
N THR A 437 16.45 7.88 -12.02
CA THR A 437 17.40 7.63 -13.12
C THR A 437 18.04 6.24 -13.00
N LEU A 438 18.43 5.84 -11.79
CA LEU A 438 19.03 4.52 -11.53
C LEU A 438 18.00 3.39 -11.59
N ASN A 439 16.75 3.64 -11.17
CA ASN A 439 15.63 2.72 -11.35
C ASN A 439 15.40 2.41 -12.83
N LEU A 440 15.39 3.42 -13.71
CA LEU A 440 15.34 3.19 -15.16
C LEU A 440 16.59 2.44 -15.65
N ALA A 441 17.79 2.81 -15.21
CA ALA A 441 19.02 2.14 -15.62
C ALA A 441 18.97 0.63 -15.32
N ALA A 442 18.52 0.26 -14.12
CA ALA A 442 18.40 -1.11 -13.67
C ALA A 442 17.32 -1.89 -14.44
N THR A 443 16.09 -1.39 -14.43
CA THR A 443 14.94 -2.05 -15.07
C THR A 443 15.04 -2.10 -16.58
N ALA A 444 15.59 -1.07 -17.24
CA ALA A 444 15.80 -1.09 -18.68
C ALA A 444 16.95 -2.04 -19.08
N ALA A 445 17.97 -2.24 -18.24
CA ALA A 445 18.96 -3.29 -18.48
C ALA A 445 18.34 -4.68 -18.37
N GLN A 446 17.51 -4.93 -17.34
CA GLN A 446 16.72 -6.16 -17.22
C GLN A 446 15.77 -6.39 -18.41
N CYS A 447 15.00 -5.37 -18.79
CA CYS A 447 14.19 -5.39 -20.01
C CYS A 447 15.03 -5.82 -21.22
N ALA A 448 16.21 -5.21 -21.41
CA ALA A 448 17.04 -5.46 -22.58
C ALA A 448 17.47 -6.92 -22.72
N ARG A 449 17.85 -7.60 -21.63
CA ARG A 449 18.24 -9.03 -21.71
C ARG A 449 17.04 -9.95 -21.86
N ILE A 450 15.92 -9.67 -21.19
CA ILE A 450 14.68 -10.47 -21.28
C ILE A 450 14.11 -10.41 -22.69
N TRP A 451 14.01 -9.21 -23.25
CA TRP A 451 13.42 -8.99 -24.56
C TRP A 451 14.37 -9.29 -25.72
N ARG A 452 15.68 -9.46 -25.49
CA ARG A 452 16.65 -9.74 -26.56
C ARG A 452 16.25 -10.90 -27.48
N PRO A 453 15.85 -12.08 -26.97
CA PRO A 453 15.40 -13.19 -27.83
C PRO A 453 13.97 -13.01 -28.39
N LEU A 454 13.16 -12.12 -27.82
CA LEU A 454 11.73 -11.95 -28.15
C LEU A 454 11.49 -10.81 -29.16
N ASN A 455 12.16 -9.68 -28.95
CA ASN A 455 12.09 -8.47 -29.77
C ASN A 455 13.41 -7.68 -29.64
N ALA A 456 14.35 -7.93 -30.56
CA ALA A 456 15.67 -7.31 -30.53
C ALA A 456 15.64 -5.77 -30.62
N THR A 457 14.67 -5.19 -31.35
CA THR A 457 14.56 -3.73 -31.49
C THR A 457 14.13 -3.08 -30.17
N TYR A 458 13.15 -3.68 -29.49
CA TYR A 458 12.75 -3.19 -28.17
C TYR A 458 13.85 -3.39 -27.13
N ALA A 459 14.56 -4.51 -27.18
CA ALA A 459 15.73 -4.76 -26.35
C ALA A 459 16.84 -3.72 -26.55
N ASP A 460 17.11 -3.29 -27.78
CA ASP A 460 18.08 -2.22 -28.08
C ASP A 460 17.62 -0.86 -27.54
N LYS A 461 16.32 -0.55 -27.64
CA LYS A 461 15.74 0.66 -27.04
C LYS A 461 15.94 0.66 -25.52
N CYS A 462 15.62 -0.45 -24.86
CA CYS A 462 15.80 -0.62 -23.42
C CYS A 462 17.29 -0.47 -23.03
N LEU A 463 18.21 -1.14 -23.73
CA LEU A 463 19.65 -1.06 -23.41
C LEU A 463 20.20 0.36 -23.59
N ALA A 464 19.86 1.03 -24.69
CA ALA A 464 20.31 2.39 -24.95
C ALA A 464 19.82 3.38 -23.87
N ALA A 465 18.57 3.24 -23.44
CA ALA A 465 18.02 4.05 -22.34
C ALA A 465 18.75 3.77 -21.02
N ALA A 466 19.05 2.49 -20.72
CA ALA A 466 19.74 2.07 -19.52
C ALA A 466 21.15 2.67 -19.42
N GLU A 467 21.95 2.55 -20.49
CA GLU A 467 23.32 3.08 -20.52
C GLU A 467 23.34 4.62 -20.45
N LYS A 468 22.38 5.30 -21.09
CA LYS A 468 22.22 6.75 -21.02
C LYS A 468 21.85 7.21 -19.59
N ALA A 469 20.94 6.50 -18.93
CA ALA A 469 20.56 6.78 -17.56
C ALA A 469 21.73 6.59 -16.59
N TRP A 470 22.50 5.51 -16.75
CA TRP A 470 23.73 5.27 -15.97
C TRP A 470 24.74 6.42 -16.10
N GLN A 471 25.00 6.89 -17.33
CA GLN A 471 25.92 8.00 -17.58
C GLN A 471 25.41 9.30 -16.94
N ALA A 472 24.11 9.59 -17.05
CA ALA A 472 23.50 10.77 -16.46
C ALA A 472 23.55 10.74 -14.93
N ALA A 473 23.22 9.60 -14.30
CA ALA A 473 23.32 9.42 -12.84
C ALA A 473 24.77 9.60 -12.34
N ASN A 474 25.76 9.11 -13.08
CA ASN A 474 27.17 9.32 -12.72
C ASN A 474 27.65 10.77 -12.85
N THR A 475 26.97 11.57 -13.68
CA THR A 475 27.22 13.02 -13.80
C THR A 475 26.51 13.79 -12.68
N HIS A 476 25.27 13.41 -12.37
CA HIS A 476 24.39 14.06 -11.39
C HIS A 476 24.03 13.11 -10.25
N LYS A 477 25.01 12.86 -9.38
CA LYS A 477 24.95 11.78 -8.36
C LYS A 477 24.06 12.08 -7.16
N ASN A 478 23.67 13.34 -6.97
CA ASN A 478 23.09 13.84 -5.71
C ASN A 478 21.90 14.75 -5.96
N VAL A 479 20.99 14.36 -6.86
CA VAL A 479 19.72 15.03 -7.08
C VAL A 479 18.62 14.19 -6.43
N TYR A 480 18.13 14.63 -5.28
CA TYR A 480 17.24 13.84 -4.43
C TYR A 480 15.79 14.31 -4.49
N ALA A 481 14.86 13.37 -4.40
CA ALA A 481 13.42 13.66 -4.32
C ALA A 481 13.03 14.00 -2.88
N TYR A 482 12.15 14.99 -2.71
CA TYR A 482 11.68 15.46 -1.41
C TYR A 482 10.15 15.48 -1.31
N ASP A 483 9.67 15.60 -0.08
CA ASP A 483 8.25 15.81 0.22
C ASP A 483 7.91 17.31 0.17
N ASN A 484 7.68 17.81 -1.03
CA ASN A 484 7.39 19.23 -1.28
C ASN A 484 6.21 19.48 -2.23
N PHE A 485 5.61 18.47 -2.84
CA PHE A 485 4.47 18.62 -3.75
C PHE A 485 3.15 18.18 -3.10
N ASP A 486 2.08 18.95 -3.30
CA ASP A 486 0.79 18.80 -2.61
C ASP A 486 -0.18 17.81 -3.28
N GLY A 487 0.19 17.19 -4.40
CA GLY A 487 -0.71 16.32 -5.16
C GLY A 487 -0.24 14.89 -5.37
N SER A 488 0.76 14.46 -4.59
CA SER A 488 1.33 13.12 -4.75
C SER A 488 2.28 12.76 -3.62
N GLY A 489 2.42 11.44 -3.39
CA GLY A 489 3.40 10.90 -2.45
C GLY A 489 4.85 11.28 -2.83
N PRO A 490 5.76 11.42 -1.87
CA PRO A 490 7.09 11.97 -2.15
C PRO A 490 8.02 10.95 -2.80
N TYR A 491 7.95 9.67 -2.38
CA TYR A 491 8.96 8.64 -2.68
C TYR A 491 10.41 9.17 -2.57
N GLY A 492 10.63 10.00 -1.55
CA GLY A 492 11.88 10.70 -1.31
C GLY A 492 12.95 9.75 -0.79
N ASP A 493 14.13 9.82 -1.39
CA ASP A 493 15.32 9.11 -0.95
C ASP A 493 16.57 9.99 -1.15
N THR A 494 17.40 10.04 -0.11
CA THR A 494 18.68 10.76 -0.08
C THR A 494 19.89 9.82 -0.06
N HIS A 495 19.67 8.50 -0.13
CA HIS A 495 20.69 7.46 0.06
C HIS A 495 20.83 6.54 -1.15
N VAL A 496 21.08 7.10 -2.34
CA VAL A 496 21.01 6.36 -3.62
C VAL A 496 22.15 5.35 -3.92
N ALA A 497 22.94 4.98 -2.92
CA ALA A 497 24.14 4.16 -3.11
C ALA A 497 23.78 2.69 -3.44
N ASP A 498 22.65 2.22 -2.94
CA ASP A 498 22.09 0.92 -3.27
C ASP A 498 21.47 0.88 -4.67
N GLU A 499 20.80 1.95 -5.15
CA GLU A 499 20.36 2.00 -6.55
C GLU A 499 21.55 2.06 -7.52
N PHE A 500 22.65 2.72 -7.14
CA PHE A 500 23.88 2.67 -7.95
C PHE A 500 24.41 1.24 -8.07
N TYR A 501 24.40 0.49 -6.96
CA TYR A 501 24.79 -0.92 -6.98
C TYR A 501 23.83 -1.77 -7.81
N TRP A 502 22.52 -1.61 -7.62
CA TRP A 502 21.50 -2.35 -8.35
C TRP A 502 21.60 -2.10 -9.85
N ALA A 503 21.66 -0.83 -10.28
CA ALA A 503 21.82 -0.48 -11.70
C ALA A 503 23.12 -1.06 -12.29
N ALA A 504 24.24 -0.97 -11.57
CA ALA A 504 25.51 -1.55 -12.00
C ALA A 504 25.41 -3.08 -12.14
N ALA A 505 24.74 -3.76 -11.20
CA ALA A 505 24.52 -5.21 -11.25
C ALA A 505 23.67 -5.59 -12.47
N GLU A 506 22.55 -4.93 -12.72
CA GLU A 506 21.68 -5.22 -13.86
C GLU A 506 22.38 -4.95 -15.21
N LEU A 507 23.12 -3.84 -15.32
CA LEU A 507 23.92 -3.50 -16.51
C LEU A 507 25.07 -4.49 -16.73
N PHE A 508 25.73 -4.94 -15.66
CA PHE A 508 26.78 -5.94 -15.74
C PHE A 508 26.23 -7.31 -16.17
N VAL A 509 25.13 -7.77 -15.57
CA VAL A 509 24.47 -9.03 -15.96
C VAL A 509 24.08 -8.99 -17.45
N THR A 510 23.58 -7.84 -17.91
CA THR A 510 23.10 -7.66 -19.29
C THR A 510 24.21 -7.56 -20.32
N THR A 511 25.31 -6.86 -20.01
CA THR A 511 26.34 -6.49 -21.01
C THR A 511 27.69 -7.18 -20.79
N GLY A 512 28.00 -7.55 -19.56
CA GLY A 512 29.30 -8.06 -19.13
C GLY A 512 30.46 -7.07 -19.29
N LYS A 513 30.20 -5.76 -19.37
CA LYS A 513 31.24 -4.72 -19.47
C LYS A 513 31.95 -4.49 -18.13
N ASP A 514 33.27 -4.26 -18.19
CA ASP A 514 34.14 -4.09 -17.01
C ASP A 514 33.82 -2.83 -16.19
N GLU A 515 33.28 -1.78 -16.81
CA GLU A 515 32.92 -0.54 -16.11
C GLU A 515 31.84 -0.77 -15.04
N TYR A 516 30.82 -1.58 -15.37
CA TYR A 516 29.74 -1.92 -14.44
C TYR A 516 30.21 -2.92 -13.39
N LYS A 517 31.07 -3.87 -13.78
CA LYS A 517 31.73 -4.79 -12.84
C LYS A 517 32.54 -4.02 -11.79
N THR A 518 33.33 -3.04 -12.24
CA THR A 518 34.13 -2.21 -11.34
C THR A 518 33.23 -1.40 -10.40
N ALA A 519 32.14 -0.83 -10.91
CA ALA A 519 31.21 -0.05 -10.11
C ALA A 519 30.49 -0.89 -9.04
N LEU A 520 30.01 -2.09 -9.40
CA LEU A 520 29.34 -2.97 -8.43
C LEU A 520 30.31 -3.54 -7.39
N GLU A 521 31.56 -3.87 -7.75
CA GLU A 521 32.58 -4.39 -6.83
C GLU A 521 33.09 -3.34 -5.83
N GLN A 522 33.05 -2.05 -6.22
CA GLN A 522 33.44 -0.93 -5.35
C GLN A 522 32.30 -0.45 -4.44
N SER A 523 31.07 -0.94 -4.65
CA SER A 523 29.92 -0.52 -3.85
C SER A 523 29.98 -1.08 -2.43
N PRO A 524 29.57 -0.31 -1.41
CA PRO A 524 29.34 -0.86 -0.07
C PRO A 524 28.22 -1.91 -0.02
N TYR A 525 27.39 -1.99 -1.07
CA TYR A 525 26.31 -2.97 -1.22
C TYR A 525 26.73 -4.23 -1.99
N TYR A 526 28.01 -4.37 -2.37
CA TYR A 526 28.47 -5.54 -3.12
C TYR A 526 28.15 -6.85 -2.39
N LEU A 527 27.32 -7.68 -3.02
CA LEU A 527 26.82 -8.97 -2.52
C LEU A 527 26.05 -8.89 -1.18
N THR A 528 25.52 -7.71 -0.81
CA THR A 528 24.70 -7.58 0.40
C THR A 528 23.36 -8.29 0.25
N SER A 529 22.82 -8.71 1.38
CA SER A 529 21.49 -9.30 1.51
C SER A 529 20.68 -8.47 2.51
N PRO A 530 19.34 -8.56 2.48
CA PRO A 530 18.51 -7.94 3.51
C PRO A 530 18.91 -8.39 4.91
N THR A 531 18.67 -7.53 5.89
CA THR A 531 18.89 -7.81 7.31
C THR A 531 17.60 -7.65 8.09
N LYS A 532 17.62 -7.91 9.41
CA LYS A 532 16.42 -7.78 10.24
C LYS A 532 15.78 -6.38 10.19
N SER A 533 16.60 -5.34 10.05
CA SER A 533 16.20 -3.93 10.05
C SER A 533 16.20 -3.29 8.66
N ASP A 534 16.47 -4.07 7.62
CA ASP A 534 16.74 -3.56 6.28
C ASP A 534 16.19 -4.54 5.24
N ASP A 535 14.93 -4.32 4.84
CA ASP A 535 14.22 -5.14 3.86
C ASP A 535 14.37 -4.56 2.45
N LEU A 536 14.06 -5.38 1.43
CA LEU A 536 13.85 -4.90 0.07
C LEU A 536 12.61 -3.98 0.04
N THR A 537 12.81 -2.71 -0.31
CA THR A 537 11.77 -1.70 -0.45
C THR A 537 12.05 -0.83 -1.68
N TRP A 538 11.10 0.03 -2.06
CA TRP A 538 11.31 1.00 -3.15
C TRP A 538 12.48 1.96 -2.90
N SER A 539 12.94 2.11 -1.65
CA SER A 539 14.06 2.97 -1.23
C SER A 539 15.30 2.19 -0.80
N ASN A 540 15.29 0.86 -0.96
CA ASN A 540 16.46 0.02 -0.70
C ASN A 540 16.47 -1.16 -1.67
N MET A 541 17.18 -0.96 -2.78
CA MET A 541 17.27 -1.89 -3.90
C MET A 541 18.59 -2.68 -3.90
N GLY A 542 19.40 -2.56 -2.84
CA GLY A 542 20.72 -3.20 -2.80
C GLY A 542 20.60 -4.71 -2.98
N SER A 543 19.67 -5.33 -2.23
CA SER A 543 19.43 -6.77 -2.34
C SER A 543 18.91 -7.22 -3.71
N ALA A 544 18.21 -6.37 -4.47
CA ALA A 544 17.75 -6.68 -5.83
C ALA A 544 18.94 -6.91 -6.78
N GLY A 545 19.99 -6.09 -6.67
CA GLY A 545 21.24 -6.29 -7.41
C GLY A 545 21.90 -7.63 -7.09
N THR A 546 22.00 -7.99 -5.81
CA THR A 546 22.56 -9.28 -5.39
C THR A 546 21.72 -10.47 -5.87
N VAL A 547 20.39 -10.34 -5.88
CA VAL A 547 19.48 -11.36 -6.45
C VAL A 547 19.81 -11.61 -7.92
N SER A 548 19.93 -10.57 -8.74
CA SER A 548 20.25 -10.71 -10.17
C SER A 548 21.62 -11.37 -10.41
N LEU A 549 22.64 -11.01 -9.61
CA LEU A 549 23.98 -11.64 -9.68
C LEU A 549 23.97 -13.12 -9.26
N ALA A 550 23.11 -13.50 -8.32
CA ALA A 550 22.99 -14.88 -7.82
C ALA A 550 22.12 -15.79 -8.71
N LEU A 551 21.13 -15.21 -9.37
CA LEU A 551 20.12 -15.90 -10.16
C LEU A 551 20.51 -16.04 -11.63
N VAL A 552 20.88 -14.94 -12.29
CA VAL A 552 21.05 -14.88 -13.75
C VAL A 552 22.50 -15.24 -14.13
N PRO A 553 22.73 -16.12 -15.13
CA PRO A 553 24.09 -16.41 -15.62
C PRO A 553 24.83 -15.13 -16.03
N ASN A 554 26.02 -14.92 -15.48
CA ASN A 554 26.83 -13.72 -15.71
C ASN A 554 28.34 -14.03 -15.68
N ARG A 555 29.18 -13.00 -15.85
CA ARG A 555 30.65 -13.14 -16.00
C ARG A 555 31.43 -13.05 -14.68
N LEU A 556 30.78 -13.11 -13.51
CA LEU A 556 31.49 -13.28 -12.24
C LEU A 556 32.07 -14.68 -12.13
N ASP A 557 33.07 -14.86 -11.27
CA ASP A 557 33.55 -16.20 -10.96
C ASP A 557 32.52 -16.97 -10.12
N GLN A 558 32.58 -18.30 -10.21
CA GLN A 558 31.59 -19.15 -9.53
C GLN A 558 31.65 -19.00 -8.00
N SER A 559 32.82 -18.68 -7.44
CA SER A 559 32.99 -18.41 -5.99
C SER A 559 32.18 -17.20 -5.54
N THR A 560 32.20 -16.12 -6.30
CA THR A 560 31.47 -14.89 -6.04
C THR A 560 29.96 -15.12 -6.17
N ILE A 561 29.52 -15.85 -7.20
CA ILE A 561 28.11 -16.23 -7.35
C ILE A 561 27.65 -17.09 -6.16
N ASN A 562 28.49 -18.02 -5.70
CA ASN A 562 28.19 -18.83 -4.52
C ASN A 562 28.16 -18.01 -3.23
N GLU A 563 28.99 -16.97 -3.12
CA GLU A 563 28.95 -16.02 -2.00
C GLU A 563 27.65 -15.21 -1.99
N ALA A 564 27.24 -14.67 -3.14
CA ALA A 564 25.96 -13.98 -3.30
C ALA A 564 24.79 -14.86 -2.85
N ARG A 565 24.74 -16.12 -3.33
CA ARG A 565 23.74 -17.11 -2.91
C ARG A 565 23.82 -17.39 -1.42
N SER A 566 25.02 -17.56 -0.86
CA SER A 566 25.22 -17.82 0.56
C SER A 566 24.68 -16.67 1.44
N ASN A 567 24.88 -15.41 1.04
CA ASN A 567 24.37 -14.26 1.77
C ASN A 567 22.84 -14.19 1.73
N LEU A 568 22.23 -14.40 0.56
CA LEU A 568 20.77 -14.45 0.42
C LEU A 568 20.17 -15.64 1.19
N LEU A 569 20.83 -16.80 1.21
CA LEU A 569 20.43 -17.95 2.02
C LEU A 569 20.45 -17.65 3.52
N LYS A 570 21.46 -16.91 4.02
CA LYS A 570 21.50 -16.49 5.43
C LYS A 570 20.33 -15.59 5.79
N ALA A 571 19.92 -14.68 4.89
CA ALA A 571 18.73 -13.85 5.11
C ALA A 571 17.47 -14.72 5.19
N ALA A 572 17.30 -15.67 4.27
CA ALA A 572 16.18 -16.63 4.28
C ALA A 572 16.17 -17.50 5.55
N ASP A 573 17.33 -17.94 6.05
CA ASP A 573 17.46 -18.65 7.32
C ASP A 573 16.98 -17.80 8.52
N VAL A 574 17.32 -16.51 8.54
CA VAL A 574 16.86 -15.57 9.58
C VAL A 574 15.34 -15.38 9.52
N TYR A 575 14.77 -15.27 8.32
CA TYR A 575 13.33 -15.15 8.11
C TYR A 575 12.58 -16.42 8.51
N GLU A 576 13.02 -17.61 8.08
CA GLU A 576 12.42 -18.88 8.49
C GLU A 576 12.51 -19.10 10.01
N ALA A 577 13.67 -18.83 10.61
CA ALA A 577 13.84 -18.93 12.06
C ALA A 577 12.95 -17.95 12.84
N SER A 578 12.37 -16.95 12.17
CA SER A 578 11.50 -15.95 12.77
C SER A 578 10.06 -16.39 12.97
N VAL A 579 9.56 -17.27 12.10
CA VAL A 579 8.21 -17.86 12.15
C VAL A 579 7.88 -18.34 13.57
N LYS A 580 8.74 -19.18 14.16
CA LYS A 580 8.48 -19.77 15.49
C LYS A 580 8.56 -18.81 16.67
N LYS A 581 8.97 -17.55 16.44
CA LYS A 581 9.07 -16.51 17.49
C LYS A 581 7.90 -15.54 17.46
N GLN A 582 6.91 -15.75 16.59
CA GLN A 582 5.69 -14.97 16.49
C GLN A 582 4.50 -15.90 16.72
N GLY A 583 3.51 -15.45 17.50
CA GLY A 583 2.31 -16.24 17.79
C GLY A 583 1.42 -16.45 16.58
N TYR A 584 1.52 -15.57 15.59
CA TYR A 584 0.88 -15.71 14.27
C TYR A 584 1.77 -16.36 13.20
N LEU A 585 2.93 -16.87 13.63
CA LEU A 585 3.84 -17.70 12.84
C LEU A 585 4.33 -17.03 11.54
N ILE A 586 4.73 -15.76 11.58
CA ILE A 586 5.19 -15.03 10.40
C ILE A 586 6.72 -14.86 10.36
N PRO A 587 7.36 -14.76 9.18
CA PRO A 587 8.79 -14.48 9.04
C PRO A 587 9.15 -13.00 9.32
N TYR A 588 8.60 -12.45 10.40
CA TYR A 588 8.77 -11.07 10.82
C TYR A 588 9.11 -11.01 12.30
N GLN A 589 10.01 -10.10 12.70
CA GLN A 589 10.43 -9.94 14.10
C GLN A 589 10.57 -8.47 14.43
N SER A 590 9.43 -7.80 14.52
CA SER A 590 9.31 -6.45 15.04
C SER A 590 7.97 -6.31 15.74
N ASP A 591 7.93 -5.48 16.77
CA ASP A 591 6.69 -5.07 17.43
C ASP A 591 6.12 -3.79 16.76
N GLN A 592 6.94 -3.11 15.95
CA GLN A 592 6.53 -1.97 15.12
C GLN A 592 6.31 -2.42 13.68
N TYR A 593 5.19 -1.99 13.11
CA TYR A 593 4.78 -2.31 11.75
C TYR A 593 4.76 -1.02 10.93
N PRO A 594 5.55 -0.91 9.86
CA PRO A 594 5.58 0.27 9.01
C PRO A 594 4.41 0.30 8.01
N TRP A 595 4.25 1.43 7.33
CA TRP A 595 3.39 1.52 6.15
C TRP A 595 3.76 0.45 5.13
N GLY A 596 2.76 -0.29 4.64
CA GLY A 596 2.98 -1.41 3.72
C GLY A 596 3.62 -2.64 4.38
N SER A 597 3.39 -2.90 5.67
CA SER A 597 3.99 -4.05 6.38
C SER A 597 3.68 -5.42 5.75
N ASN A 598 2.54 -5.58 5.10
CA ASN A 598 2.24 -6.79 4.31
C ASN A 598 3.21 -6.96 3.13
N SER A 599 3.65 -5.86 2.51
CA SER A 599 4.66 -5.91 1.44
C SER A 599 6.01 -6.38 1.97
N SER A 600 6.37 -6.06 3.23
CA SER A 600 7.59 -6.60 3.85
C SER A 600 7.53 -8.11 3.93
N LEU A 601 6.39 -8.70 4.31
CA LEU A 601 6.21 -10.16 4.32
C LEU A 601 6.33 -10.77 2.92
N MET A 602 5.74 -10.13 1.91
CA MET A 602 5.80 -10.60 0.53
C MET A 602 7.21 -10.48 -0.08
N ASN A 603 7.91 -9.36 0.15
CA ASN A 603 9.30 -9.19 -0.29
C ASN A 603 10.25 -10.17 0.39
N ARG A 604 10.11 -10.41 1.70
CA ARG A 604 10.87 -11.45 2.42
C ARG A 604 10.63 -12.84 1.83
N SER A 605 9.41 -13.10 1.38
CA SER A 605 9.03 -14.37 0.77
C SER A 605 9.74 -14.62 -0.56
N ILE A 606 10.10 -13.60 -1.34
CA ILE A 606 10.94 -13.77 -2.54
C ILE A 606 12.26 -14.47 -2.17
N PHE A 607 12.92 -14.03 -1.09
CA PHE A 607 14.18 -14.65 -0.62
C PHE A 607 13.97 -16.08 -0.12
N LEU A 608 12.84 -16.37 0.53
CA LEU A 608 12.47 -17.74 0.93
C LEU A 608 12.27 -18.64 -0.31
N GLY A 609 11.62 -18.14 -1.36
CA GLY A 609 11.43 -18.86 -2.61
C GLY A 609 12.75 -19.16 -3.32
N LEU A 610 13.63 -18.16 -3.45
CA LEU A 610 14.96 -18.35 -4.03
C LEU A 610 15.82 -19.32 -3.20
N ALA A 611 15.71 -19.27 -1.87
CA ALA A 611 16.38 -20.23 -1.00
C ALA A 611 15.87 -21.66 -1.21
N PHE A 612 14.56 -21.84 -1.38
CA PHE A 612 13.99 -23.12 -1.79
C PHE A 612 14.50 -23.55 -3.17
N ASP A 613 14.61 -22.63 -4.13
CA ASP A 613 15.11 -22.97 -5.46
C ASP A 613 16.53 -23.52 -5.47
N TRP A 614 17.42 -22.96 -4.67
CA TRP A 614 18.80 -23.41 -4.59
C TRP A 614 19.01 -24.64 -3.71
N THR A 615 18.20 -24.82 -2.66
CA THR A 615 18.44 -25.87 -1.64
C THR A 615 17.44 -27.02 -1.69
N LYS A 616 16.25 -26.79 -2.26
CA LYS A 616 15.08 -27.67 -2.20
C LYS A 616 14.66 -28.04 -0.77
N THR A 617 15.00 -27.19 0.21
CA THR A 617 14.65 -27.42 1.62
C THR A 617 13.26 -26.87 1.93
N GLN A 618 12.33 -27.76 2.26
CA GLN A 618 10.90 -27.42 2.43
C GLN A 618 10.60 -26.37 3.51
N LYS A 619 11.49 -26.15 4.48
CA LYS A 619 11.27 -25.15 5.54
C LYS A 619 11.08 -23.72 4.99
N TYR A 620 11.75 -23.36 3.89
CA TYR A 620 11.63 -22.03 3.31
C TYR A 620 10.27 -21.85 2.64
N LEU A 621 9.84 -22.88 1.94
CA LEU A 621 8.57 -22.92 1.26
C LEU A 621 7.39 -22.96 2.25
N GLN A 622 7.57 -23.65 3.38
CA GLN A 622 6.65 -23.55 4.51
C GLN A 622 6.58 -22.13 5.11
N ALA A 623 7.71 -21.45 5.31
CA ALA A 623 7.73 -20.10 5.86
C ALA A 623 7.06 -19.07 4.91
N MET A 624 7.15 -19.30 3.59
CA MET A 624 6.38 -18.55 2.60
C MET A 624 4.87 -18.84 2.73
N SER A 625 4.47 -20.11 2.86
CA SER A 625 3.07 -20.48 3.16
C SER A 625 2.57 -19.79 4.41
N ASP A 626 3.37 -19.74 5.46
CA ASP A 626 2.99 -19.14 6.72
C ASP A 626 2.80 -17.61 6.61
N SER A 627 3.51 -16.96 5.69
CA SER A 627 3.27 -15.56 5.36
C SER A 627 1.90 -15.39 4.71
N MET A 628 1.56 -16.25 3.76
CA MET A 628 0.24 -16.23 3.12
C MET A 628 -0.90 -16.57 4.08
N ASP A 629 -0.69 -17.50 5.02
CA ASP A 629 -1.67 -17.78 6.07
C ASP A 629 -2.02 -16.52 6.86
N TYR A 630 -1.01 -15.70 7.21
CA TYR A 630 -1.24 -14.43 7.88
C TYR A 630 -1.96 -13.43 6.98
N ILE A 631 -1.55 -13.30 5.72
CA ILE A 631 -2.18 -12.40 4.75
C ILE A 631 -3.66 -12.77 4.52
N LEU A 632 -4.01 -14.05 4.58
CA LEU A 632 -5.34 -14.58 4.28
C LEU A 632 -6.20 -14.86 5.53
N GLY A 633 -5.83 -14.32 6.70
CA GLY A 633 -6.71 -14.30 7.88
C GLY A 633 -6.16 -14.90 9.17
N ARG A 634 -5.01 -15.60 9.15
CA ARG A 634 -4.32 -16.03 10.38
C ARG A 634 -3.53 -14.87 10.98
N ASN A 635 -4.25 -13.82 11.37
CA ASN A 635 -3.74 -12.60 11.97
C ASN A 635 -4.71 -12.11 13.08
N PRO A 636 -4.29 -11.16 13.93
CA PRO A 636 -5.14 -10.64 15.02
C PRO A 636 -6.45 -10.00 14.58
N MET A 637 -6.48 -9.47 13.35
CA MET A 637 -7.65 -8.81 12.79
C MET A 637 -8.64 -9.82 12.22
N ASP A 638 -8.22 -11.08 12.00
CA ASP A 638 -8.99 -12.14 11.34
C ASP A 638 -9.62 -11.68 10.06
N HIS A 639 -8.82 -10.95 9.32
CA HIS A 639 -9.18 -10.37 8.06
C HIS A 639 -8.23 -10.93 7.02
N SER A 640 -8.77 -11.37 5.90
CA SER A 640 -7.93 -11.49 4.71
C SER A 640 -7.62 -10.08 4.24
N TYR A 641 -6.33 -9.75 4.15
CA TYR A 641 -5.85 -8.50 3.57
C TYR A 641 -5.92 -8.51 2.03
N VAL A 642 -6.46 -9.57 1.44
CA VAL A 642 -6.62 -9.73 -0.01
C VAL A 642 -8.09 -9.66 -0.37
N SER A 643 -8.41 -8.76 -1.29
CA SER A 643 -9.78 -8.60 -1.77
C SER A 643 -10.28 -9.84 -2.50
N GLY A 644 -11.56 -10.17 -2.32
CA GLY A 644 -12.21 -11.31 -2.98
C GLY A 644 -11.79 -12.71 -2.49
N TYR A 645 -10.90 -12.79 -1.48
CA TYR A 645 -10.40 -14.06 -0.95
C TYR A 645 -10.59 -14.14 0.56
N GLY A 646 -11.14 -15.26 1.04
CA GLY A 646 -11.47 -15.48 2.45
C GLY A 646 -12.92 -15.14 2.79
N SER A 647 -13.38 -15.63 3.95
CA SER A 647 -14.73 -15.36 4.46
C SER A 647 -14.91 -13.92 4.95
N TYR A 648 -13.82 -13.26 5.33
CA TYR A 648 -13.78 -11.86 5.73
C TYR A 648 -12.68 -11.11 4.94
N PRO A 649 -12.92 -10.81 3.65
CA PRO A 649 -11.93 -10.22 2.75
C PRO A 649 -11.87 -8.69 2.85
N LEU A 650 -10.76 -8.11 2.37
CA LEU A 650 -10.63 -6.67 2.11
C LEU A 650 -11.76 -6.17 1.19
N LEU A 651 -12.51 -5.15 1.64
CA LEU A 651 -13.62 -4.57 0.87
C LEU A 651 -13.44 -3.08 0.56
N ASN A 652 -12.81 -2.31 1.45
CA ASN A 652 -12.79 -0.85 1.39
C ASN A 652 -11.37 -0.28 1.42
N PRO A 653 -10.47 -0.69 0.50
CA PRO A 653 -9.14 -0.08 0.43
C PRO A 653 -9.23 1.41 0.10
N HIS A 654 -8.25 2.20 0.54
CA HIS A 654 -8.09 3.58 0.12
C HIS A 654 -7.79 3.63 -1.40
N HIS A 655 -8.81 3.93 -2.21
CA HIS A 655 -8.70 3.98 -3.66
C HIS A 655 -9.78 4.92 -4.23
N ARG A 656 -9.43 5.83 -5.17
CA ARG A 656 -10.41 6.82 -5.67
C ARG A 656 -11.54 6.19 -6.51
N PHE A 657 -11.25 5.13 -7.27
CA PHE A 657 -12.25 4.42 -8.10
C PHE A 657 -12.99 3.27 -7.41
N TRP A 658 -12.30 2.39 -6.68
CA TRP A 658 -12.91 1.28 -5.93
C TRP A 658 -13.53 1.78 -4.61
N ALA A 659 -14.51 2.68 -4.73
CA ALA A 659 -14.99 3.51 -3.66
C ALA A 659 -16.49 3.32 -3.38
N HIS A 660 -16.99 2.09 -3.50
CA HIS A 660 -18.40 1.76 -3.26
C HIS A 660 -18.94 2.24 -1.90
N SER A 661 -18.09 2.24 -0.86
CA SER A 661 -18.44 2.73 0.48
C SER A 661 -18.76 4.22 0.53
N GLU A 662 -18.25 4.99 -0.44
CA GLU A 662 -18.46 6.44 -0.57
C GLU A 662 -19.50 6.76 -1.64
N ASN A 663 -19.50 6.01 -2.75
CA ASN A 663 -20.49 6.14 -3.81
C ASN A 663 -20.93 4.74 -4.29
N PRO A 664 -22.19 4.34 -4.06
CA PRO A 664 -22.68 3.01 -4.42
C PRO A 664 -22.72 2.73 -5.93
N ASP A 665 -22.61 3.76 -6.78
CA ASP A 665 -22.49 3.60 -8.24
C ASP A 665 -21.08 3.21 -8.69
N LEU A 666 -20.09 3.29 -7.79
CA LEU A 666 -18.72 2.85 -8.02
C LEU A 666 -18.50 1.41 -7.54
N PRO A 667 -17.55 0.68 -8.15
CA PRO A 667 -17.32 -0.72 -7.82
C PRO A 667 -16.66 -0.89 -6.44
N ILE A 668 -16.85 -2.06 -5.85
CA ILE A 668 -15.93 -2.56 -4.81
C ILE A 668 -14.59 -2.94 -5.45
N VAL A 669 -13.55 -3.10 -4.64
CA VAL A 669 -12.25 -3.61 -5.08
C VAL A 669 -12.38 -4.94 -5.87
N PRO A 670 -11.60 -5.16 -6.97
CA PRO A 670 -11.54 -6.44 -7.67
C PRO A 670 -10.88 -7.51 -6.81
N PRO A 671 -11.02 -8.82 -7.10
CA PRO A 671 -10.26 -9.84 -6.38
C PRO A 671 -8.74 -9.69 -6.62
N GLY A 672 -7.91 -10.17 -5.68
CA GLY A 672 -6.45 -10.26 -5.82
C GLY A 672 -5.67 -8.97 -5.53
N VAL A 673 -6.27 -8.00 -4.85
CA VAL A 673 -5.59 -6.76 -4.42
C VAL A 673 -5.18 -6.90 -2.96
N ILE A 674 -3.92 -6.60 -2.65
CA ILE A 674 -3.40 -6.69 -1.28
C ILE A 674 -3.36 -5.30 -0.62
N SER A 675 -3.94 -5.20 0.57
CA SER A 675 -3.84 -4.01 1.43
C SER A 675 -2.45 -3.87 2.03
N GLY A 676 -2.01 -2.63 2.27
CA GLY A 676 -0.73 -2.33 2.92
C GLY A 676 -0.56 -3.02 4.27
N GLY A 677 -1.66 -3.24 5.00
CA GLY A 677 -1.69 -3.94 6.27
C GLY A 677 -1.35 -3.06 7.47
N PRO A 678 -1.15 -3.65 8.66
CA PRO A 678 -0.98 -2.90 9.88
C PRO A 678 0.12 -1.86 9.82
N ASN A 679 -0.15 -0.68 10.38
CA ASN A 679 0.81 0.39 10.55
C ASN A 679 0.71 0.96 11.96
N SER A 680 1.74 0.73 12.75
CA SER A 680 1.84 1.20 14.14
C SER A 680 2.84 2.35 14.30
N ILE A 681 3.31 2.94 13.19
CA ILE A 681 4.32 4.01 13.15
C ILE A 681 3.67 5.32 12.74
N ASP A 682 2.89 5.31 11.66
CA ASP A 682 2.25 6.51 11.12
C ASP A 682 0.73 6.50 11.32
N PHE A 683 0.27 7.51 12.06
CA PHE A 683 -1.14 7.76 12.38
C PHE A 683 -1.59 9.13 11.84
N SER A 684 -1.02 9.56 10.72
CA SER A 684 -1.26 10.88 10.11
C SER A 684 -2.64 11.03 9.48
N ASP A 685 -3.29 9.92 9.08
CA ASP A 685 -4.65 9.96 8.57
C ASP A 685 -5.71 10.02 9.68
N PRO A 686 -6.90 10.63 9.44
CA PRO A 686 -7.94 10.77 10.45
C PRO A 686 -8.44 9.45 11.04
N VAL A 687 -8.43 8.36 10.26
CA VAL A 687 -8.88 7.04 10.74
C VAL A 687 -7.80 6.45 11.66
N ALA A 688 -6.55 6.45 11.22
CA ALA A 688 -5.39 6.01 11.97
C ALA A 688 -5.23 6.77 13.29
N ALA A 689 -5.46 8.09 13.29
CA ALA A 689 -5.41 8.90 14.50
C ALA A 689 -6.31 8.37 15.62
N THR A 690 -7.43 7.71 15.29
CA THR A 690 -8.31 7.08 16.29
C THR A 690 -7.74 5.80 16.92
N LEU A 691 -6.84 5.11 16.20
CA LEU A 691 -6.20 3.88 16.66
C LEU A 691 -4.96 4.16 17.52
N LYS A 692 -4.39 5.37 17.47
CA LYS A 692 -3.18 5.73 18.21
C LYS A 692 -3.36 5.53 19.72
N GLY A 693 -2.59 4.60 20.28
CA GLY A 693 -2.67 4.21 21.71
C GLY A 693 -3.79 3.21 22.04
N ASN A 694 -4.63 2.85 21.08
CA ASN A 694 -5.71 1.87 21.20
C ASN A 694 -5.42 0.56 20.45
N CYS A 695 -4.33 0.49 19.70
CA CYS A 695 -3.85 -0.68 18.99
C CYS A 695 -2.40 -1.01 19.37
N THR A 696 -1.91 -2.18 18.98
CA THR A 696 -0.54 -2.66 19.20
C THR A 696 -0.07 -3.41 17.97
N GLY A 697 0.98 -2.91 17.30
CA GLY A 697 1.63 -3.55 16.17
C GLY A 697 0.64 -4.07 15.12
N GLN A 698 0.48 -5.40 15.08
CA GLN A 698 -0.39 -6.14 14.17
C GLN A 698 -1.88 -5.78 14.26
N THR A 699 -2.34 -5.16 15.36
CA THR A 699 -3.74 -4.74 15.52
C THR A 699 -4.00 -3.31 15.06
N CYS A 700 -2.98 -2.59 14.58
CA CYS A 700 -3.12 -1.23 14.06
C CYS A 700 -3.53 -1.24 12.58
N TRP A 701 -4.75 -1.74 12.31
CA TRP A 701 -5.34 -1.79 10.97
C TRP A 701 -6.87 -1.71 11.04
N ILE A 702 -7.50 -1.18 9.98
CA ILE A 702 -8.95 -1.20 9.80
C ILE A 702 -9.31 -1.19 8.30
N ASP A 703 -10.36 -1.91 7.91
CA ASP A 703 -10.89 -1.89 6.54
C ASP A 703 -11.77 -0.66 6.30
N ASP A 704 -11.12 0.50 6.15
CA ASP A 704 -11.78 1.77 5.91
C ASP A 704 -11.09 2.53 4.77
N ILE A 705 -11.89 3.09 3.87
CA ILE A 705 -11.40 3.82 2.69
C ILE A 705 -10.68 5.11 3.07
N GLY A 706 -10.92 5.66 4.26
CA GLY A 706 -10.22 6.81 4.81
C GLY A 706 -8.86 6.48 5.45
N ALA A 707 -8.48 5.21 5.55
CA ALA A 707 -7.29 4.77 6.27
C ALA A 707 -6.06 4.59 5.36
N TRP A 708 -5.59 5.65 4.70
CA TRP A 708 -4.49 5.54 3.71
C TRP A 708 -3.15 5.09 4.31
N THR A 709 -2.88 5.30 5.60
CA THR A 709 -1.62 4.82 6.20
C THR A 709 -1.61 3.33 6.52
N MET A 710 -2.70 2.59 6.32
CA MET A 710 -2.76 1.15 6.62
C MET A 710 -3.58 0.32 5.63
N ASN A 711 -4.53 0.94 4.92
CA ASN A 711 -5.47 0.26 4.04
C ASN A 711 -5.46 0.77 2.60
N GLU A 712 -4.40 1.47 2.19
CA GLU A 712 -4.15 1.73 0.76
C GLU A 712 -3.79 0.43 0.01
N VAL A 713 -3.59 0.53 -1.29
CA VAL A 713 -3.15 -0.53 -2.21
C VAL A 713 -2.13 0.08 -3.17
N THR A 714 -1.13 -0.68 -3.63
CA THR A 714 -0.08 -0.14 -4.50
C THR A 714 0.53 -1.20 -5.43
N VAL A 715 1.16 -0.74 -6.53
CA VAL A 715 1.93 -1.58 -7.46
C VAL A 715 3.08 -2.33 -6.77
N ASN A 716 3.77 -1.71 -5.82
CA ASN A 716 4.92 -2.33 -5.14
C ASN A 716 4.53 -3.31 -4.03
N TRP A 717 3.24 -3.37 -3.65
CA TRP A 717 2.72 -4.39 -2.74
C TRP A 717 2.11 -5.56 -3.51
N ASN A 718 1.37 -5.26 -4.58
CA ASN A 718 0.80 -6.27 -5.46
C ASN A 718 1.87 -7.05 -6.26
N ALA A 719 3.02 -6.45 -6.60
CA ALA A 719 4.08 -7.13 -7.35
C ALA A 719 4.72 -8.30 -6.57
N PRO A 720 5.19 -8.15 -5.32
CA PRO A 720 5.69 -9.29 -4.55
C PRO A 720 4.55 -10.24 -4.14
N PHE A 721 3.31 -9.77 -3.96
CA PHE A 721 2.16 -10.66 -3.75
C PHE A 721 1.90 -11.57 -4.96
N PHE A 722 1.93 -11.02 -6.18
CA PHE A 722 1.90 -11.78 -7.42
C PHE A 722 3.04 -12.81 -7.47
N TRP A 723 4.28 -12.40 -7.12
CA TRP A 723 5.44 -13.29 -7.13
C TRP A 723 5.22 -14.50 -6.20
N VAL A 724 4.75 -14.25 -4.97
CA VAL A 724 4.54 -15.28 -3.94
C VAL A 724 3.40 -16.23 -4.29
N THR A 725 2.25 -15.70 -4.68
CA THR A 725 1.08 -16.51 -5.07
C THR A 725 1.40 -17.42 -6.25
N SER A 726 2.10 -16.89 -7.25
CA SER A 726 2.53 -17.66 -8.41
C SER A 726 3.56 -18.74 -8.03
N PHE A 727 4.53 -18.42 -7.17
CA PHE A 727 5.53 -19.38 -6.69
C PHE A 727 4.89 -20.53 -5.89
N LEU A 728 3.94 -20.22 -5.00
CA LEU A 728 3.25 -21.25 -4.20
C LEU A 728 2.37 -22.15 -5.07
N ASP A 729 1.71 -21.60 -6.09
CA ASP A 729 0.93 -22.39 -7.05
C ASP A 729 1.81 -23.35 -7.87
N GLU A 730 2.99 -22.90 -8.32
CA GLU A 730 3.96 -23.78 -9.00
C GLU A 730 4.39 -24.99 -8.16
N HIS A 731 4.37 -24.82 -6.84
CA HIS A 731 4.78 -25.83 -5.88
C HIS A 731 3.60 -26.35 -5.04
N ALA A 732 2.36 -26.21 -5.52
CA ALA A 732 1.16 -26.61 -4.80
C ALA A 732 1.11 -28.11 -4.45
N SER A 733 1.85 -28.94 -5.19
CA SER A 733 1.94 -30.40 -4.99
C SER A 733 3.09 -30.84 -4.07
N TRP A 734 3.73 -29.90 -3.35
CA TRP A 734 4.96 -30.09 -2.57
C TRP A 734 5.03 -31.32 -1.66
#